data_AF-A0A8K0UIE3-F1
#
_entry.id   AF-A0A8K0UIE3-F1
#
_cell.length_a   1.000
_cell.length_b   1.000
_cell.length_c   1.000
_cell.angle_alpha   90.00
_cell.angle_beta   90.00
_cell.angle_gamma   90.00
#
_symmetry.space_group_name_H-M   'P 1'
#
loop_
_entity.id
_entity.type
_entity.pdbx_description
1 polymer ?
#
loop_
_entity_poly.entity_id
_entity_poly.type
_entity_poly.pdbx_seq_one_letter_code
_entity_poly.pdbx_strand_id
1 'polypeptide(L)'
;MKGSKKFYADLDVACGKQYAVNGLTVTALSKGDDEGSIICTIGDEVGELVASFNILVPEPSAYPQHHQVFCFVLGSNSPNHIQSAAADLSENGAITIEQIIGQLLESISRYASGGPDTTSEEEIIDVGDSDEWSYDGHEDLDPPSATALSTTVVKHLQSDFNEIIAAGYKPGFTKLSGDGFCLSVSIPVTMLLQSISSQALMAWDPRILSKSQHFTLLISEMISWPVLRDDHSLRPHISRHRGESLRFHVGLTPSYKPSKDLVSMLVRPHGLSQVEERGISNSRSSASRYTERTETSDDDIRAQNETIEEFNFSLSYSLESLMGDYFFDVIRLRSQYGLGWAGAESLLAESQRVQQRPEDVFTSMYTVLVESDEEERKLAKTYNLPADPLCEARSGHTPNLPLLAFSYLLRRLTLCTRFCLICHKKLDTDFVALKPYVCNAGLCVYQYYNMDRGPSLEYEIRTRPETIELLISMTLYAAEANCMEGAMPTGLGLVVPHPKTPNTLREFDTLTTDEQCASVIRALKTLPAMKHIKAYLDKNAKVGRTTVRLKDVHKGVHPAAWQILRWCVASCTAYLEELTSPEDKIHNIDPKWRQFRFIVGAPDAEAKFHKAKAEAAARDSNAARFPTLYAFHGSPLKNWHSIIRHGLRFSDIVTHGRKYGHGIYFAKDYTVATRFTQKQHIEVPWPAQRLSVRGITAVAEIVNLPKEFQSSIPHFVVQQTDWIMCRYLLVDDQSDVGTGTSSSTGTAGMAALVENVPMVELDPQHPLVVSDQKVLIPEPGHKLSKLVDALRVEYVDEGLDAADQAIMDGEGAAFAFALDV
;
A
#
# COMPACT_ATOMS: atom_id res chain seq x y z
N MET A 1 -12.04 50.35 5.86
CA MET A 1 -12.00 49.41 7.01
C MET A 1 -11.90 47.99 6.46
N LYS A 2 -11.19 47.05 7.11
CA LYS A 2 -11.07 45.64 6.70
C LYS A 2 -11.22 44.73 7.92
N GLY A 3 -11.66 43.49 7.71
CA GLY A 3 -11.86 42.47 8.76
C GLY A 3 -12.98 42.82 9.74
N SER A 4 -12.87 42.37 10.99
CA SER A 4 -13.97 42.41 11.99
C SER A 4 -14.52 43.83 12.20
N LYS A 5 -13.69 44.87 12.08
CA LYS A 5 -14.15 46.28 12.16
C LYS A 5 -15.08 46.68 11.02
N LYS A 6 -14.86 46.15 9.82
CA LYS A 6 -15.76 46.37 8.67
C LYS A 6 -17.05 45.57 8.82
N PHE A 7 -16.96 44.33 9.31
CA PHE A 7 -18.15 43.51 9.60
C PHE A 7 -19.13 44.22 10.55
N TYR A 8 -18.65 44.71 11.70
CA TYR A 8 -19.52 45.42 12.65
C TYR A 8 -20.03 46.77 12.11
N ALA A 9 -19.23 47.49 11.31
CA ALA A 9 -19.69 48.72 10.68
C ALA A 9 -20.78 48.47 9.63
N ASP A 10 -20.64 47.42 8.81
CA ASP A 10 -21.66 47.02 7.83
C ASP A 10 -22.92 46.48 8.54
N LEU A 11 -22.78 45.82 9.69
CA LEU A 11 -23.91 45.37 10.53
C LEU A 11 -24.69 46.56 11.10
N ASP A 12 -24.02 47.55 11.67
CA ASP A 12 -24.66 48.76 12.21
C ASP A 12 -25.42 49.52 11.11
N VAL A 13 -24.85 49.60 9.90
CA VAL A 13 -25.53 50.16 8.73
C VAL A 13 -26.74 49.33 8.33
N ALA A 14 -26.62 48.00 8.34
CA ALA A 14 -27.72 47.10 7.98
C ALA A 14 -28.89 47.18 8.98
N CYS A 15 -28.63 47.33 10.28
CA CYS A 15 -29.67 47.51 11.30
C CYS A 15 -30.51 48.78 11.12
N GLY A 16 -29.94 49.81 10.46
CA GLY A 16 -30.64 51.06 10.15
C GLY A 16 -31.44 51.05 8.84
N LYS A 17 -31.40 49.95 8.07
CA LYS A 17 -32.10 49.80 6.78
C LYS A 17 -33.34 48.92 6.93
N GLN A 18 -34.37 49.21 6.14
CA GLN A 18 -35.53 48.33 5.99
C GLN A 18 -35.35 47.44 4.76
N TYR A 19 -35.59 46.14 4.94
CA TYR A 19 -35.51 45.14 3.87
C TYR A 19 -36.88 44.51 3.67
N ALA A 20 -37.37 44.51 2.43
CA ALA A 20 -38.64 43.91 2.05
C ALA A 20 -38.52 43.27 0.66
N VAL A 21 -38.91 42.01 0.54
CA VAL A 21 -38.91 41.25 -0.73
C VAL A 21 -40.12 40.33 -0.75
N ASN A 22 -40.92 40.36 -1.82
CA ASN A 22 -42.05 39.45 -2.07
C ASN A 22 -42.99 39.21 -0.86
N GLY A 23 -43.37 40.29 -0.17
CA GLY A 23 -44.30 40.22 0.97
C GLY A 23 -43.67 39.82 2.31
N LEU A 24 -42.35 39.62 2.37
CA LEU A 24 -41.59 39.38 3.59
C LEU A 24 -40.81 40.63 3.99
N THR A 25 -40.80 40.96 5.28
CA THR A 25 -40.09 42.11 5.83
C THR A 25 -39.18 41.71 7.00
N VAL A 26 -38.00 42.31 7.09
CA VAL A 26 -37.14 42.13 8.27
C VAL A 26 -37.68 43.00 9.41
N THR A 27 -38.21 42.35 10.45
CA THR A 27 -38.82 43.03 11.60
C THR A 27 -37.80 43.40 12.68
N ALA A 28 -36.72 42.61 12.81
CA ALA A 28 -35.60 42.93 13.68
C ALA A 28 -34.28 42.39 13.12
N LEU A 29 -33.23 43.19 13.21
CA LEU A 29 -31.85 42.77 12.92
C LEU A 29 -30.97 43.27 14.07
N SER A 30 -30.24 42.37 14.71
CA SER A 30 -29.37 42.71 15.83
C SER A 30 -28.12 41.84 15.86
N LYS A 31 -27.13 42.26 16.66
CA LYS A 31 -25.95 41.45 16.94
C LYS A 31 -26.34 40.27 17.86
N GLY A 32 -25.90 39.07 17.52
CA GLY A 32 -26.08 37.88 18.35
C GLY A 32 -25.04 37.73 19.46
N ASP A 33 -25.15 36.64 20.21
CA ASP A 33 -24.36 36.41 21.43
C ASP A 33 -22.88 36.10 21.14
N ASP A 34 -22.61 35.46 20.01
CA ASP A 34 -21.26 35.06 19.59
C ASP A 34 -20.57 36.14 18.70
N GLU A 35 -19.23 36.13 18.68
CA GLU A 35 -18.48 36.98 17.77
C GLU A 35 -18.79 36.60 16.31
N GLY A 36 -19.25 37.57 15.50
CA GLY A 36 -19.66 37.30 14.12
C GLY A 36 -21.10 36.80 13.95
N SER A 37 -21.89 36.71 15.02
CA SER A 37 -23.31 36.32 14.97
C SER A 37 -24.24 37.51 14.75
N ILE A 38 -25.26 37.31 13.92
CA ILE A 38 -26.33 38.25 13.56
C ILE A 38 -27.66 37.54 13.78
N ILE A 39 -28.56 38.14 14.56
CA ILE A 39 -29.93 37.64 14.72
C ILE A 39 -30.83 38.42 13.76
N CYS A 40 -31.52 37.69 12.89
CA CYS A 40 -32.44 38.26 11.90
C CYS A 40 -33.84 37.68 12.08
N THR A 41 -34.82 38.53 12.35
CA THR A 41 -36.23 38.16 12.50
C THR A 41 -37.00 38.68 11.29
N ILE A 42 -37.78 37.79 10.67
CA ILE A 42 -38.55 38.06 9.46
C ILE A 42 -40.03 37.89 9.78
N GLY A 43 -40.84 38.85 9.31
CA GLY A 43 -42.30 38.82 9.38
C GLY A 43 -42.97 38.97 8.02
N ASP A 44 -44.27 38.73 7.96
CA ASP A 44 -45.10 38.91 6.76
C ASP A 44 -45.49 40.39 6.53
N GLU A 45 -46.35 40.65 5.53
CA GLU A 45 -46.82 42.00 5.18
C GLU A 45 -47.59 42.71 6.32
N VAL A 46 -48.11 41.95 7.29
CA VAL A 46 -48.87 42.46 8.44
C VAL A 46 -47.98 42.60 9.68
N GLY A 47 -46.73 42.10 9.61
CA GLY A 47 -45.75 42.13 10.68
C GLY A 47 -45.81 40.92 11.63
N GLU A 48 -46.56 39.87 11.28
CA GLU A 48 -46.60 38.63 12.04
C GLU A 48 -45.30 37.83 11.81
N LEU A 49 -44.82 37.18 12.86
CA LEU A 49 -43.52 36.49 12.85
C LEU A 49 -43.55 35.25 11.93
N VAL A 50 -42.69 35.25 10.90
CA VAL A 50 -42.49 34.11 10.00
C VAL A 50 -41.39 33.19 10.53
N ALA A 51 -40.20 33.73 10.78
CA ALA A 51 -39.07 32.98 11.34
C ALA A 51 -38.00 33.90 11.92
N SER A 52 -37.23 33.38 12.87
CA SER A 52 -36.00 34.01 13.35
C SER A 52 -34.80 33.16 12.96
N PHE A 53 -33.69 33.79 12.61
CA PHE A 53 -32.46 33.15 12.18
C PHE A 53 -31.28 33.66 12.98
N ASN A 54 -30.33 32.77 13.28
CA ASN A 54 -28.98 33.11 13.73
C ASN A 54 -28.02 32.89 12.56
N ILE A 55 -27.46 33.97 12.06
CA ILE A 55 -26.50 33.98 10.97
C ILE A 55 -25.12 34.17 11.58
N LEU A 56 -24.23 33.20 11.42
CA LEU A 56 -22.89 33.18 11.98
C LEU A 56 -21.84 33.33 10.88
N VAL A 57 -20.94 34.29 11.07
CA VAL A 57 -19.68 34.41 10.33
C VAL A 57 -18.54 34.03 11.27
N PRO A 58 -17.99 32.79 11.21
CA PRO A 58 -17.05 32.30 12.22
C PRO A 58 -15.72 33.06 12.27
N GLU A 59 -15.31 33.64 11.14
CA GLU A 59 -14.09 34.43 11.04
C GLU A 59 -14.38 35.83 10.46
N PRO A 60 -14.89 36.78 11.28
CA PRO A 60 -15.19 38.14 10.83
C PRO A 60 -13.97 38.92 10.34
N SER A 61 -12.75 38.48 10.69
CA SER A 61 -11.48 39.05 10.24
C SER A 61 -11.25 38.89 8.73
N ALA A 62 -11.86 37.88 8.10
CA ALA A 62 -11.78 37.62 6.66
C ALA A 62 -12.91 38.28 5.84
N TYR A 63 -13.87 38.94 6.51
CA TYR A 63 -14.97 39.67 5.88
C TYR A 63 -14.48 40.96 5.16
N PRO A 64 -14.98 41.27 3.95
CA PRO A 64 -16.05 40.59 3.21
C PRO A 64 -15.57 39.63 2.10
N GLN A 65 -14.27 39.43 1.90
CA GLN A 65 -13.75 38.79 0.68
C GLN A 65 -13.54 37.27 0.77
N HIS A 66 -13.27 36.74 1.98
CA HIS A 66 -12.90 35.32 2.16
C HIS A 66 -13.53 34.75 3.44
N HIS A 67 -14.83 34.95 3.64
CA HIS A 67 -15.54 34.42 4.81
C HIS A 67 -16.64 33.45 4.37
N GLN A 68 -17.01 32.54 5.28
CA GLN A 68 -18.17 31.66 5.14
C GLN A 68 -19.30 32.20 6.03
N VAL A 69 -20.53 31.90 5.62
CA VAL A 69 -21.75 32.28 6.33
C VAL A 69 -22.48 31.00 6.68
N PHE A 70 -22.92 30.86 7.93
CA PHE A 70 -23.80 29.78 8.36
C PHE A 70 -25.12 30.38 8.85
N CYS A 71 -26.25 29.80 8.47
CA CYS A 71 -27.56 30.30 8.88
C CYS A 71 -28.35 29.19 9.58
N PHE A 72 -28.80 29.46 10.80
CA PHE A 72 -29.57 28.53 11.63
C PHE A 72 -30.95 29.12 11.93
N VAL A 73 -32.00 28.31 11.87
CA VAL A 73 -33.35 28.73 12.26
C VAL A 73 -33.48 28.67 13.78
N LEU A 74 -33.92 29.76 14.41
CA LEU A 74 -34.17 29.86 15.83
C LEU A 74 -35.64 29.45 16.12
N GLY A 75 -35.83 28.21 16.56
CA GLY A 75 -37.13 27.66 16.95
C GLY A 75 -37.28 26.17 16.61
N SER A 76 -37.97 25.40 17.45
CA SER A 76 -38.02 23.93 17.38
C SER A 76 -39.07 23.35 16.41
N ASN A 77 -39.73 24.16 15.58
CA ASN A 77 -40.81 23.69 14.70
C ASN A 77 -41.01 24.54 13.43
N SER A 78 -39.93 24.87 12.71
CA SER A 78 -40.00 25.66 11.47
C SER A 78 -40.36 24.79 10.25
N PRO A 79 -41.24 25.26 9.34
CA PRO A 79 -41.56 24.59 8.08
C PRO A 79 -40.32 24.25 7.22
N ASN A 80 -40.41 23.16 6.44
CA ASN A 80 -39.30 22.68 5.59
C ASN A 80 -38.76 23.75 4.62
N HIS A 81 -39.64 24.59 4.03
CA HIS A 81 -39.21 25.65 3.11
C HIS A 81 -38.34 26.73 3.78
N ILE A 82 -38.53 26.97 5.09
CA ILE A 82 -37.70 27.90 5.89
C ILE A 82 -36.35 27.26 6.24
N GLN A 83 -36.32 25.95 6.49
CA GLN A 83 -35.08 25.20 6.71
C GLN A 83 -34.24 25.13 5.43
N SER A 84 -34.87 24.89 4.28
CA SER A 84 -34.22 24.94 2.96
C SER A 84 -33.63 26.31 2.66
N ALA A 85 -34.37 27.39 2.93
CA ALA A 85 -33.84 28.74 2.73
C ALA A 85 -32.62 29.07 3.60
N ALA A 86 -32.57 28.58 4.85
CA ALA A 86 -31.39 28.73 5.71
C ALA A 86 -30.18 27.93 5.19
N ALA A 87 -30.42 26.74 4.64
CA ALA A 87 -29.38 25.91 4.05
C ALA A 87 -28.76 26.57 2.81
N ASP A 88 -29.57 27.06 1.88
CA ASP A 88 -29.13 27.77 0.66
C ASP A 88 -28.19 28.95 0.96
N LEU A 89 -28.48 29.71 2.02
CA LEU A 89 -27.66 30.87 2.38
C LEU A 89 -26.24 30.46 2.81
N SER A 90 -26.09 29.24 3.32
CA SER A 90 -24.80 28.70 3.78
C SER A 90 -23.96 28.12 2.62
N GLU A 91 -24.52 28.01 1.41
CA GLU A 91 -23.84 27.51 0.21
C GLU A 91 -23.16 28.64 -0.59
N ASN A 92 -23.49 29.89 -0.29
CA ASN A 92 -22.95 31.06 -0.99
C ASN A 92 -21.53 31.40 -0.49
N GLY A 93 -20.69 31.85 -1.43
CA GLY A 93 -19.35 32.35 -1.12
C GLY A 93 -19.37 33.66 -0.33
N ALA A 94 -18.22 34.30 -0.19
CA ALA A 94 -18.09 35.53 0.60
C ALA A 94 -18.95 36.69 0.05
N ILE A 95 -19.99 37.08 0.78
CA ILE A 95 -21.00 38.09 0.41
C ILE A 95 -21.21 39.14 1.52
N THR A 96 -21.75 40.32 1.21
CA THR A 96 -21.98 41.37 2.24
C THR A 96 -23.23 41.10 3.08
N ILE A 97 -23.33 41.70 4.28
CA ILE A 97 -24.50 41.54 5.17
C ILE A 97 -25.82 41.92 4.46
N GLU A 98 -25.80 42.94 3.62
CA GLU A 98 -26.97 43.36 2.82
C GLU A 98 -27.37 42.29 1.78
N GLN A 99 -26.40 41.62 1.16
CA GLN A 99 -26.65 40.52 0.24
C GLN A 99 -27.14 39.26 0.97
N ILE A 100 -26.61 38.99 2.16
CA ILE A 100 -27.05 37.88 3.02
C ILE A 100 -28.55 38.02 3.33
N ILE A 101 -28.99 39.21 3.77
CA ILE A 101 -30.39 39.46 4.11
C ILE A 101 -31.29 39.38 2.87
N GLY A 102 -30.86 39.97 1.75
CA GLY A 102 -31.62 39.94 0.49
C GLY A 102 -31.84 38.52 -0.02
N GLN A 103 -30.77 37.71 -0.08
CA GLN A 103 -30.84 36.32 -0.52
C GLN A 103 -31.68 35.45 0.41
N LEU A 104 -31.62 35.68 1.73
CA LEU A 104 -32.46 34.96 2.68
C LEU A 104 -33.95 35.21 2.41
N LEU A 105 -34.36 36.46 2.18
CA LEU A 105 -35.75 36.79 1.86
C LEU A 105 -36.19 36.19 0.51
N GLU A 106 -35.33 36.26 -0.52
CA GLU A 106 -35.59 35.68 -1.83
C GLU A 106 -35.72 34.15 -1.78
N SER A 107 -34.85 33.46 -1.06
CA SER A 107 -34.90 32.01 -0.91
C SER A 107 -36.15 31.57 -0.16
N ILE A 108 -36.55 32.27 0.91
CA ILE A 108 -37.81 31.95 1.62
C ILE A 108 -39.02 32.11 0.67
N SER A 109 -39.08 33.20 -0.09
CA SER A 109 -40.16 33.42 -1.06
C SER A 109 -40.18 32.37 -2.17
N ARG A 110 -39.00 31.99 -2.69
CA ARG A 110 -38.84 30.97 -3.74
C ARG A 110 -39.32 29.60 -3.28
N TYR A 111 -38.94 29.18 -2.07
CA TYR A 111 -39.38 27.88 -1.54
C TYR A 111 -40.83 27.89 -1.05
N ALA A 112 -41.35 29.03 -0.58
CA ALA A 112 -42.75 29.17 -0.19
C ALA A 112 -43.72 29.10 -1.40
N SER A 113 -43.27 29.49 -2.59
CA SER A 113 -44.07 29.46 -3.83
C SER A 113 -44.04 28.11 -4.56
N GLY A 114 -43.37 27.09 -4.01
CA GLY A 114 -43.17 25.79 -4.65
C GLY A 114 -42.00 25.80 -5.64
N GLY A 115 -40.76 25.73 -5.13
CA GLY A 115 -39.49 25.89 -5.87
C GLY A 115 -39.36 25.08 -7.19
N PRO A 116 -38.34 25.40 -8.02
CA PRO A 116 -38.39 25.32 -9.47
C PRO A 116 -38.59 23.92 -10.05
N ASP A 117 -39.64 23.81 -10.86
CA ASP A 117 -39.74 22.88 -11.98
C ASP A 117 -38.59 23.19 -12.96
N THR A 118 -37.68 22.25 -13.18
CA THR A 118 -36.71 22.33 -14.28
C THR A 118 -37.43 21.95 -15.58
N THR A 119 -38.17 22.89 -16.17
CA THR A 119 -38.60 22.80 -17.57
C THR A 119 -38.54 24.18 -18.23
N SER A 120 -37.43 24.42 -18.92
CA SER A 120 -37.37 25.33 -20.05
C SER A 120 -36.54 24.64 -21.13
N GLU A 121 -37.16 23.66 -21.79
CA GLU A 121 -36.74 23.25 -23.13
C GLU A 121 -37.63 24.01 -24.12
N GLU A 122 -36.97 24.65 -25.08
CA GLU A 122 -37.60 25.36 -26.18
C GLU A 122 -38.42 24.37 -27.03
N GLU A 123 -39.66 24.76 -27.35
CA GLU A 123 -40.54 24.06 -28.27
C GLU A 123 -39.89 23.92 -29.66
N ILE A 124 -39.62 22.69 -30.08
CA ILE A 124 -39.61 22.31 -31.49
C ILE A 124 -40.88 21.52 -31.76
N ILE A 125 -41.77 22.15 -32.53
CA ILE A 125 -42.95 21.53 -33.12
C ILE A 125 -42.47 20.55 -34.19
N ASP A 126 -42.75 19.25 -34.03
CA ASP A 126 -42.91 18.35 -35.17
C ASP A 126 -44.14 17.46 -34.98
N VAL A 127 -44.88 17.34 -36.06
CA VAL A 127 -46.24 16.81 -36.17
C VAL A 127 -46.13 15.39 -36.71
N GLY A 128 -46.62 14.40 -35.95
CA GLY A 128 -46.49 12.99 -36.36
C GLY A 128 -47.43 12.05 -35.60
N ASP A 129 -48.67 12.08 -36.04
CA ASP A 129 -49.81 11.19 -35.79
C ASP A 129 -49.47 9.67 -35.73
N SER A 130 -49.95 8.97 -34.69
CA SER A 130 -50.65 7.67 -34.81
C SER A 130 -51.07 7.11 -33.45
N ASP A 131 -52.36 6.75 -33.38
CA ASP A 131 -53.14 6.11 -32.32
C ASP A 131 -52.52 4.87 -31.66
N GLU A 132 -52.91 4.54 -30.41
CA GLU A 132 -53.78 3.38 -30.07
C GLU A 132 -53.65 2.83 -28.60
N TRP A 133 -54.81 2.78 -27.92
CA TRP A 133 -55.31 1.99 -26.76
C TRP A 133 -54.72 2.04 -25.33
N SER A 134 -55.46 2.75 -24.47
CA SER A 134 -56.13 2.31 -23.22
C SER A 134 -55.89 0.88 -22.68
N TYR A 135 -55.43 0.79 -21.42
CA TYR A 135 -56.11 -0.05 -20.41
C TYR A 135 -55.95 0.54 -19.00
N ASP A 136 -57.10 0.74 -18.36
CA ASP A 136 -57.30 1.23 -16.99
C ASP A 136 -57.16 0.07 -16.00
N GLY A 137 -56.56 0.30 -14.83
CA GLY A 137 -56.25 -0.75 -13.87
C GLY A 137 -55.60 -0.21 -12.60
N HIS A 138 -56.40 0.49 -11.80
CA HIS A 138 -56.09 0.82 -10.42
C HIS A 138 -55.81 -0.46 -9.60
N GLU A 139 -54.56 -0.63 -9.16
CA GLU A 139 -54.25 -1.41 -7.96
C GLU A 139 -53.48 -0.52 -6.99
N ASP A 140 -54.11 -0.27 -5.85
CA ASP A 140 -53.53 0.35 -4.67
C ASP A 140 -52.34 -0.50 -4.20
N LEU A 141 -51.13 -0.01 -4.46
CA LEU A 141 -49.90 -0.51 -3.84
C LEU A 141 -49.32 0.61 -2.99
N ASP A 142 -49.33 0.39 -1.67
CA ASP A 142 -48.54 1.14 -0.71
C ASP A 142 -47.11 1.34 -1.23
N PRO A 143 -46.52 2.55 -1.18
CA PRO A 143 -45.20 2.78 -1.73
C PRO A 143 -44.15 2.06 -0.87
N PRO A 144 -43.29 1.19 -1.44
CA PRO A 144 -42.13 0.72 -0.71
C PRO A 144 -41.16 1.89 -0.55
N SER A 145 -41.03 2.39 0.67
CA SER A 145 -39.94 3.26 1.09
C SER A 145 -38.63 2.48 1.08
N ALA A 146 -38.08 2.25 -0.10
CA ALA A 146 -36.70 1.89 -0.36
C ALA A 146 -36.22 2.79 -1.49
N THR A 147 -35.45 3.82 -1.17
CA THR A 147 -34.85 4.75 -2.12
C THR A 147 -34.00 3.98 -3.13
N ALA A 148 -34.58 3.74 -4.31
CA ALA A 148 -33.90 3.12 -5.44
C ALA A 148 -32.91 4.10 -6.06
N LEU A 149 -31.74 3.62 -6.51
CA LEU A 149 -30.87 4.39 -7.40
C LEU A 149 -31.68 4.82 -8.63
N SER A 150 -31.53 6.07 -9.07
CA SER A 150 -32.30 6.58 -10.21
C SER A 150 -31.98 5.80 -11.48
N THR A 151 -32.95 5.67 -12.39
CA THR A 151 -32.76 5.01 -13.70
C THR A 151 -31.58 5.61 -14.48
N THR A 152 -31.30 6.89 -14.29
CA THR A 152 -30.14 7.57 -14.89
C THR A 152 -28.82 7.03 -14.35
N VAL A 153 -28.73 6.77 -13.03
CA VAL A 153 -27.52 6.18 -12.42
C VAL A 153 -27.24 4.80 -12.99
N VAL A 154 -28.26 3.95 -13.14
CA VAL A 154 -28.12 2.59 -13.68
C VAL A 154 -27.58 2.60 -15.10
N LYS A 155 -28.07 3.49 -15.97
CA LYS A 155 -27.58 3.61 -17.35
C LYS A 155 -26.10 4.00 -17.43
N HIS A 156 -25.66 4.93 -16.57
CA HIS A 156 -24.24 5.31 -16.51
C HIS A 156 -23.39 4.15 -15.99
N LEU A 157 -23.82 3.48 -14.92
CA LEU A 157 -23.12 2.30 -14.39
C LEU A 157 -23.02 1.17 -15.42
N GLN A 158 -24.08 0.92 -16.20
CA GLN A 158 -24.07 -0.05 -17.28
C GLN A 158 -23.04 0.32 -18.35
N SER A 159 -22.97 1.59 -18.76
CA SER A 159 -21.94 2.08 -19.69
C SER A 159 -20.54 1.86 -19.12
N ASP A 160 -20.32 2.24 -17.87
CA ASP A 160 -19.02 2.12 -17.21
C ASP A 160 -18.59 0.65 -17.04
N PHE A 161 -19.52 -0.25 -16.71
CA PHE A 161 -19.25 -1.69 -16.59
C PHE A 161 -18.87 -2.30 -17.94
N ASN A 162 -19.55 -1.92 -19.02
CA ASN A 162 -19.20 -2.36 -20.37
C ASN A 162 -17.77 -1.95 -20.75
N GLU A 163 -17.36 -0.73 -20.42
CA GLU A 163 -15.99 -0.25 -20.66
C GLU A 163 -14.95 -1.01 -19.82
N ILE A 164 -15.25 -1.27 -18.54
CA ILE A 164 -14.37 -2.03 -17.65
C ILE A 164 -14.15 -3.46 -18.18
N ILE A 165 -15.22 -4.12 -18.63
CA ILE A 165 -15.16 -5.46 -19.23
C ILE A 165 -14.41 -5.44 -20.57
N ALA A 166 -14.65 -4.42 -21.41
CA ALA A 166 -13.94 -4.25 -22.67
C ALA A 166 -12.43 -4.06 -22.46
N ALA A 167 -12.03 -3.42 -21.35
CA ALA A 167 -10.63 -3.29 -20.94
C ALA A 167 -10.02 -4.57 -20.33
N GLY A 168 -10.80 -5.65 -20.20
CA GLY A 168 -10.35 -6.95 -19.68
C GLY A 168 -10.35 -7.06 -18.15
N TYR A 169 -11.11 -6.21 -17.46
CA TYR A 169 -11.27 -6.23 -16.00
C TYR A 169 -12.68 -6.65 -15.59
N LYS A 170 -12.87 -6.96 -14.31
CA LYS A 170 -14.18 -7.32 -13.76
C LYS A 170 -14.73 -6.23 -12.85
N PRO A 171 -15.88 -5.60 -13.20
CA PRO A 171 -16.56 -4.67 -12.31
C PRO A 171 -17.40 -5.43 -11.27
N GLY A 172 -17.62 -4.83 -10.11
CA GLY A 172 -18.55 -5.34 -9.11
C GLY A 172 -19.23 -4.24 -8.31
N PHE A 173 -20.53 -4.35 -8.10
CA PHE A 173 -21.38 -3.40 -7.38
C PHE A 173 -21.84 -3.98 -6.04
N THR A 174 -21.60 -3.28 -4.94
CA THR A 174 -22.06 -3.72 -3.61
C THR A 174 -22.87 -2.62 -2.94
N LYS A 175 -24.13 -2.89 -2.59
CA LYS A 175 -24.96 -1.95 -1.83
C LYS A 175 -24.59 -1.95 -0.35
N LEU A 176 -24.56 -0.77 0.29
CA LEU A 176 -24.35 -0.62 1.72
C LEU A 176 -25.69 -0.37 2.45
N SER A 177 -25.70 -0.53 3.77
CA SER A 177 -26.86 -0.17 4.60
C SER A 177 -27.13 1.36 4.53
N GLY A 178 -28.22 1.74 3.86
CA GLY A 178 -28.63 3.14 3.59
C GLY A 178 -28.61 3.49 2.10
N ASP A 179 -28.42 4.77 1.78
CA ASP A 179 -28.40 5.28 0.39
C ASP A 179 -27.03 5.17 -0.30
N GLY A 180 -26.05 4.52 0.34
CA GLY A 180 -24.68 4.40 -0.18
C GLY A 180 -24.40 3.09 -0.91
N PHE A 181 -23.42 3.10 -1.80
CA PHE A 181 -22.92 1.90 -2.49
C PHE A 181 -21.39 1.95 -2.66
N CYS A 182 -20.81 0.82 -3.01
CA CYS A 182 -19.40 0.66 -3.35
C CYS A 182 -19.26 0.06 -4.74
N LEU A 183 -18.19 0.46 -5.43
CA LEU A 183 -17.78 -0.13 -6.70
C LEU A 183 -16.43 -0.82 -6.51
N SER A 184 -16.26 -1.96 -7.15
CA SER A 184 -15.00 -2.69 -7.19
C SER A 184 -14.60 -2.97 -8.62
N VAL A 185 -13.29 -2.99 -8.86
CA VAL A 185 -12.68 -3.43 -10.11
C VAL A 185 -11.57 -4.39 -9.76
N SER A 186 -11.53 -5.53 -10.44
CA SER A 186 -10.52 -6.55 -10.18
C SER A 186 -9.95 -7.19 -11.44
N ILE A 187 -8.78 -7.79 -11.26
CA ILE A 187 -8.11 -8.59 -12.27
C ILE A 187 -7.57 -9.88 -11.62
N PRO A 188 -7.68 -11.04 -12.28
CA PRO A 188 -7.04 -12.26 -11.79
C PRO A 188 -5.53 -12.09 -11.68
N VAL A 189 -4.92 -12.64 -10.62
CA VAL A 189 -3.45 -12.61 -10.47
C VAL A 189 -2.74 -13.31 -11.64
N THR A 190 -3.38 -14.31 -12.26
CA THR A 190 -2.88 -14.98 -13.45
C THR A 190 -2.68 -14.03 -14.64
N MET A 191 -3.46 -12.95 -14.73
CA MET A 191 -3.30 -11.91 -15.74
C MET A 191 -2.20 -10.90 -15.36
N LEU A 192 -2.00 -10.61 -14.07
CA LEU A 192 -0.87 -9.79 -13.60
C LEU A 192 0.48 -10.37 -14.02
N LEU A 193 0.59 -11.70 -14.14
CA LEU A 193 1.79 -12.40 -14.60
C LEU A 193 2.21 -12.05 -16.04
N GLN A 194 1.34 -11.40 -16.82
CA GLN A 194 1.69 -10.90 -18.16
C GLN A 194 2.49 -9.59 -18.09
N SER A 195 2.30 -8.79 -17.04
CA SER A 195 2.94 -7.49 -16.86
C SER A 195 4.04 -7.51 -15.80
N ILE A 196 3.96 -8.43 -14.84
CA ILE A 196 4.85 -8.51 -13.68
C ILE A 196 5.37 -9.94 -13.56
N SER A 197 6.70 -10.11 -13.47
CA SER A 197 7.30 -11.44 -13.34
C SER A 197 6.83 -12.15 -12.06
N SER A 198 6.68 -13.47 -12.13
CA SER A 198 6.34 -14.30 -10.96
C SER A 198 7.35 -14.17 -9.83
N GLN A 199 8.63 -13.93 -10.15
CA GLN A 199 9.69 -13.69 -9.17
C GLN A 199 9.45 -12.39 -8.40
N ALA A 200 9.05 -11.32 -9.09
CA ALA A 200 8.71 -10.05 -8.46
C ALA A 200 7.50 -10.20 -7.54
N LEU A 201 6.40 -10.79 -8.02
CA LEU A 201 5.19 -11.01 -7.20
C LEU A 201 5.49 -11.84 -5.95
N MET A 202 6.23 -12.95 -6.10
CA MET A 202 6.67 -13.78 -4.97
C MET A 202 7.53 -12.99 -3.98
N ALA A 203 8.43 -12.15 -4.48
CA ALA A 203 9.27 -11.32 -3.64
C ALA A 203 8.50 -10.19 -2.94
N TRP A 204 7.44 -9.63 -3.55
CA TRP A 204 6.64 -8.58 -2.93
C TRP A 204 5.79 -9.13 -1.80
N ASP A 205 5.04 -10.19 -2.07
CA ASP A 205 4.23 -10.90 -1.09
C ASP A 205 3.92 -12.33 -1.59
N PRO A 206 4.43 -13.39 -0.95
CA PRO A 206 4.17 -14.78 -1.36
C PRO A 206 2.69 -15.15 -1.43
N ARG A 207 1.81 -14.44 -0.70
CA ARG A 207 0.36 -14.67 -0.74
C ARG A 207 -0.22 -14.45 -2.13
N ILE A 208 0.34 -13.53 -2.92
CA ILE A 208 -0.14 -13.23 -4.28
C ILE A 208 -0.18 -14.51 -5.13
N LEU A 209 0.81 -15.39 -5.01
CA LEU A 209 0.92 -16.63 -5.80
C LEU A 209 0.56 -17.90 -5.01
N SER A 210 -0.07 -17.76 -3.85
CA SER A 210 -0.35 -18.88 -2.94
C SER A 210 -1.59 -19.71 -3.31
N LYS A 211 -2.59 -19.07 -3.93
CA LYS A 211 -3.86 -19.66 -4.39
C LYS A 211 -4.44 -18.79 -5.51
N SER A 212 -5.44 -19.30 -6.22
CA SER A 212 -6.15 -18.49 -7.21
C SER A 212 -6.89 -17.33 -6.54
N GLN A 213 -6.54 -16.09 -6.90
CA GLN A 213 -7.08 -14.85 -6.33
C GLN A 213 -7.14 -13.73 -7.37
N HIS A 214 -7.83 -12.66 -7.01
CA HIS A 214 -7.94 -11.42 -7.75
C HIS A 214 -7.24 -10.29 -7.00
N PHE A 215 -6.56 -9.41 -7.75
CA PHE A 215 -6.12 -8.12 -7.26
C PHE A 215 -7.26 -7.12 -7.46
N THR A 216 -7.70 -6.50 -6.37
CA THR A 216 -8.99 -5.81 -6.31
C THR A 216 -8.84 -4.41 -5.73
N LEU A 217 -9.41 -3.43 -6.45
CA LEU A 217 -9.65 -2.08 -5.98
C LEU A 217 -11.11 -1.96 -5.55
N LEU A 218 -11.37 -1.52 -4.33
CA LEU A 218 -12.69 -1.16 -3.84
C LEU A 218 -12.74 0.36 -3.62
N ILE A 219 -13.75 1.02 -4.18
CA ILE A 219 -14.01 2.44 -4.04
C ILE A 219 -15.31 2.59 -3.24
N SER A 220 -15.23 3.28 -2.11
CA SER A 220 -16.32 3.38 -1.13
C SER A 220 -16.75 4.82 -0.87
N GLU A 221 -17.76 4.96 0.00
CA GLU A 221 -18.39 6.23 0.38
C GLU A 221 -19.20 6.91 -0.74
N MET A 222 -19.67 6.17 -1.76
CA MET A 222 -20.46 6.77 -2.85
C MET A 222 -21.94 6.87 -2.49
N ILE A 223 -22.55 8.02 -2.78
CA ILE A 223 -24.00 8.24 -2.68
C ILE A 223 -24.65 8.65 -4.02
N SER A 224 -23.86 9.02 -5.02
CA SER A 224 -24.35 9.43 -6.34
C SER A 224 -23.38 9.04 -7.46
N TRP A 225 -23.90 8.92 -8.68
CA TRP A 225 -23.15 8.56 -9.89
C TRP A 225 -23.66 9.33 -11.12
N PRO A 226 -22.81 9.75 -12.08
CA PRO A 226 -21.34 9.66 -12.08
C PRO A 226 -20.68 10.66 -11.13
N VAL A 227 -19.49 10.32 -10.62
CA VAL A 227 -18.75 11.14 -9.65
C VAL A 227 -18.00 12.30 -10.32
N LEU A 228 -17.48 12.09 -11.53
CA LEU A 228 -16.73 13.09 -12.28
C LEU A 228 -17.67 13.94 -13.16
N ARG A 229 -17.28 15.20 -13.35
CA ARG A 229 -17.81 16.10 -14.38
C ARG A 229 -17.00 15.94 -15.68
N ASP A 230 -17.49 16.54 -16.75
CA ASP A 230 -16.80 16.54 -18.06
C ASP A 230 -15.43 17.24 -18.01
N ASP A 231 -15.23 18.16 -17.05
CA ASP A 231 -13.95 18.81 -16.78
C ASP A 231 -13.02 17.98 -15.86
N HIS A 232 -13.40 16.74 -15.53
CA HIS A 232 -12.70 15.83 -14.64
C HIS A 232 -12.64 16.31 -13.17
N SER A 233 -13.44 17.31 -12.79
CA SER A 233 -13.62 17.69 -11.39
C SER A 233 -14.64 16.80 -10.69
N LEU A 234 -14.50 16.66 -9.37
CA LEU A 234 -15.46 15.94 -8.55
C LEU A 234 -16.78 16.72 -8.44
N ARG A 235 -17.91 16.04 -8.60
CA ARG A 235 -19.23 16.63 -8.29
C ARG A 235 -19.34 16.94 -6.78
N PRO A 236 -20.06 18.00 -6.39
CA PRO A 236 -20.38 18.23 -4.98
C PRO A 236 -21.32 17.12 -4.45
N HIS A 237 -21.27 16.85 -3.14
CA HIS A 237 -22.12 15.82 -2.47
C HIS A 237 -21.96 14.39 -3.00
N ILE A 238 -20.73 13.97 -3.27
CA ILE A 238 -20.41 12.58 -3.70
C ILE A 238 -20.23 11.60 -2.55
N SER A 239 -20.03 12.10 -1.32
CA SER A 239 -19.75 11.31 -0.12
C SER A 239 -20.75 11.55 1.01
N ARG A 240 -21.01 10.50 1.79
CA ARG A 240 -21.98 10.46 2.90
C ARG A 240 -21.56 11.34 4.09
N HIS A 241 -20.26 11.64 4.22
CA HIS A 241 -19.70 12.48 5.26
C HIS A 241 -19.26 13.84 4.70
N ARG A 242 -19.84 14.95 5.22
CA ARG A 242 -19.49 16.32 4.80
C ARG A 242 -17.98 16.55 4.94
N GLY A 243 -17.29 16.73 3.81
CA GLY A 243 -15.85 17.02 3.75
C GLY A 243 -14.94 15.80 3.55
N GLU A 244 -15.46 14.58 3.46
CA GLU A 244 -14.65 13.38 3.17
C GLU A 244 -14.65 13.05 1.66
N SER A 245 -13.47 12.84 1.10
CA SER A 245 -13.28 12.35 -0.28
C SER A 245 -13.65 10.86 -0.39
N LEU A 246 -13.78 10.36 -1.63
CA LEU A 246 -13.85 8.92 -1.87
C LEU A 246 -12.68 8.19 -1.21
N ARG A 247 -12.94 6.99 -0.67
CA ARG A 247 -11.91 6.12 -0.11
C ARG A 247 -11.61 4.96 -1.06
N PHE A 248 -10.34 4.62 -1.14
CA PHE A 248 -9.84 3.53 -1.97
C PHE A 248 -9.23 2.46 -1.05
N HIS A 249 -9.62 1.21 -1.26
CA HIS A 249 -9.06 0.05 -0.58
C HIS A 249 -8.46 -0.89 -1.62
N VAL A 250 -7.22 -1.34 -1.39
CA VAL A 250 -6.47 -2.14 -2.36
C VAL A 250 -6.04 -3.44 -1.72
N GLY A 251 -6.42 -4.58 -2.30
CA GLY A 251 -6.15 -5.87 -1.68
C GLY A 251 -6.30 -7.07 -2.59
N LEU A 252 -6.28 -8.26 -1.98
CA LEU A 252 -6.47 -9.54 -2.63
C LEU A 252 -7.81 -10.15 -2.22
N THR A 253 -8.58 -10.65 -3.17
CA THR A 253 -9.86 -11.34 -2.93
C THR A 253 -9.88 -12.72 -3.59
N PRO A 254 -10.55 -13.73 -3.03
CA PRO A 254 -10.69 -15.03 -3.68
C PRO A 254 -11.46 -14.91 -5.01
N SER A 255 -12.61 -14.23 -4.98
CA SER A 255 -13.49 -13.93 -6.11
C SER A 255 -13.18 -12.56 -6.73
N TYR A 256 -13.75 -12.28 -7.90
CA TYR A 256 -13.60 -10.99 -8.56
C TYR A 256 -14.21 -9.82 -7.75
N LYS A 257 -15.25 -10.11 -6.97
CA LYS A 257 -15.97 -9.16 -6.13
C LYS A 257 -15.73 -9.45 -4.65
N PRO A 258 -15.39 -8.45 -3.82
CA PRO A 258 -15.30 -8.61 -2.38
C PRO A 258 -16.65 -9.01 -1.77
N SER A 259 -16.65 -9.87 -0.74
CA SER A 259 -17.88 -10.24 -0.03
C SER A 259 -18.49 -9.03 0.70
N LYS A 260 -19.82 -9.04 0.89
CA LYS A 260 -20.51 -7.96 1.62
C LYS A 260 -19.98 -7.74 3.03
N ASP A 261 -19.60 -8.81 3.71
CA ASP A 261 -19.03 -8.74 5.05
C ASP A 261 -17.69 -8.00 5.04
N LEU A 262 -16.84 -8.29 4.05
CA LEU A 262 -15.57 -7.60 3.85
C LEU A 262 -15.80 -6.12 3.48
N VAL A 263 -16.71 -5.82 2.57
CA VAL A 263 -17.05 -4.42 2.21
C VAL A 263 -17.57 -3.66 3.43
N SER A 264 -18.52 -4.23 4.16
CA SER A 264 -19.10 -3.62 5.36
C SER A 264 -18.05 -3.37 6.45
N MET A 265 -17.02 -4.20 6.51
CA MET A 265 -15.91 -4.07 7.44
C MET A 265 -14.93 -2.96 7.04
N LEU A 266 -14.53 -2.91 5.76
CA LEU A 266 -13.60 -1.89 5.24
C LEU A 266 -14.20 -0.47 5.30
N VAL A 267 -15.52 -0.36 5.10
CA VAL A 267 -16.22 0.93 5.01
C VAL A 267 -16.67 1.48 6.37
N ARG A 268 -16.57 0.72 7.47
CA ARG A 268 -16.95 1.23 8.80
C ARG A 268 -16.11 2.47 9.17
N PRO A 269 -16.76 3.57 9.63
CA PRO A 269 -16.04 4.78 10.00
C PRO A 269 -15.06 4.50 11.15
N HIS A 270 -13.77 4.64 10.88
CA HIS A 270 -12.66 4.45 11.82
C HIS A 270 -12.56 5.63 12.84
N GLY A 271 -13.68 5.98 13.49
CA GLY A 271 -13.81 7.15 14.37
C GLY A 271 -13.71 6.89 15.87
N LEU A 272 -13.66 5.63 16.33
CA LEU A 272 -13.55 5.30 17.77
C LEU A 272 -12.48 4.22 18.01
N SER A 273 -11.23 4.59 17.78
CA SER A 273 -10.08 3.90 18.36
C SER A 273 -8.98 4.90 18.72
N GLN A 274 -9.36 6.03 19.32
CA GLN A 274 -8.44 6.68 20.25
C GLN A 274 -8.50 5.90 21.56
N VAL A 275 -7.40 5.23 21.86
CA VAL A 275 -7.11 4.70 23.19
C VAL A 275 -7.16 5.89 24.15
N GLU A 276 -8.26 6.07 24.89
CA GLU A 276 -8.24 6.90 26.09
C GLU A 276 -7.20 6.30 27.04
N GLU A 277 -6.04 6.96 27.12
CA GLU A 277 -5.10 6.83 28.22
C GLU A 277 -5.81 7.23 29.52
N ARG A 278 -6.54 6.29 30.13
CA ARG A 278 -6.93 6.44 31.53
C ARG A 278 -5.76 6.01 32.41
N GLY A 279 -4.98 7.01 32.81
CA GLY A 279 -3.98 6.91 33.85
C GLY A 279 -4.55 6.22 35.08
N ILE A 280 -3.81 5.22 35.56
CA ILE A 280 -4.08 4.54 36.82
C ILE A 280 -3.69 5.49 37.95
N SER A 281 -4.67 6.24 38.48
CA SER A 281 -4.58 6.79 39.83
C SER A 281 -5.28 5.84 40.80
N ASN A 282 -4.50 5.34 41.78
CA ASN A 282 -4.94 4.55 42.92
C ASN A 282 -6.18 5.12 43.62
N SER A 283 -7.21 4.30 43.83
CA SER A 283 -7.77 4.09 45.18
C SER A 283 -8.77 2.92 45.21
N ARG A 284 -8.59 2.05 46.21
CA ARG A 284 -9.53 1.03 46.68
C ARG A 284 -10.87 1.65 47.07
N SER A 285 -11.98 1.03 46.68
CA SER A 285 -13.11 0.67 47.57
C SER A 285 -14.22 -0.06 46.80
N SER A 286 -15.05 -0.75 47.59
CA SER A 286 -15.93 -1.86 47.24
C SER A 286 -17.34 -1.41 46.78
N ALA A 287 -18.04 -2.37 46.14
CA ALA A 287 -19.49 -2.60 46.13
C ALA A 287 -20.38 -2.03 44.99
N SER A 288 -20.87 -2.98 44.17
CA SER A 288 -22.27 -3.24 43.79
C SER A 288 -23.11 -2.16 43.07
N ARG A 289 -23.45 -2.43 41.79
CA ARG A 289 -24.82 -2.81 41.38
C ARG A 289 -24.91 -3.11 39.88
N TYR A 290 -25.62 -4.20 39.58
CA TYR A 290 -26.01 -4.68 38.26
C TYR A 290 -26.89 -3.66 37.51
N THR A 291 -26.61 -3.46 36.22
CA THR A 291 -27.61 -3.14 35.18
C THR A 291 -27.16 -3.81 33.88
N GLU A 292 -28.04 -4.65 33.34
CA GLU A 292 -27.87 -5.45 32.13
C GLU A 292 -27.50 -4.58 30.93
N ARG A 293 -26.47 -5.00 30.19
CA ARG A 293 -26.09 -4.43 28.92
C ARG A 293 -26.06 -5.59 27.92
N THR A 294 -26.85 -5.43 26.87
CA THR A 294 -27.11 -6.40 25.79
C THR A 294 -25.80 -6.96 25.23
N GLU A 295 -25.68 -8.29 25.27
CA GLU A 295 -24.56 -9.04 24.72
C GLU A 295 -24.61 -8.96 23.18
N THR A 296 -23.74 -8.16 22.58
CA THR A 296 -23.33 -8.38 21.19
C THR A 296 -22.43 -9.60 21.17
N SER A 297 -22.72 -10.57 20.30
CA SER A 297 -22.07 -11.87 20.29
C SER A 297 -20.55 -11.76 20.01
N ASP A 298 -19.75 -12.56 20.71
CA ASP A 298 -18.29 -12.69 20.47
C ASP A 298 -17.98 -13.17 19.02
N ASP A 299 -18.97 -13.70 18.31
CA ASP A 299 -18.87 -14.15 16.92
C ASP A 299 -18.84 -12.97 15.91
N ASP A 300 -19.47 -11.83 16.23
CA ASP A 300 -19.50 -10.66 15.34
C ASP A 300 -18.16 -9.90 15.31
N ILE A 301 -17.39 -9.94 16.42
CA ILE A 301 -16.05 -9.33 16.53
C ILE A 301 -14.98 -10.25 15.91
N ARG A 302 -15.25 -11.56 15.90
CA ARG A 302 -14.43 -12.64 15.34
C ARG A 302 -14.17 -12.50 13.85
N ALA A 303 -15.22 -12.19 13.08
CA ALA A 303 -15.13 -11.99 11.64
C ALA A 303 -14.29 -10.75 11.31
N GLN A 304 -14.35 -9.69 12.12
CA GLN A 304 -13.80 -8.37 11.78
C GLN A 304 -12.27 -8.26 11.72
N ASN A 305 -11.50 -9.14 12.38
CA ASN A 305 -10.02 -9.07 12.36
C ASN A 305 -9.37 -10.10 11.44
N GLU A 306 -10.01 -11.25 11.20
CA GLU A 306 -9.47 -12.27 10.29
C GLU A 306 -9.60 -11.82 8.83
N THR A 307 -10.65 -11.08 8.45
CA THR A 307 -10.88 -10.70 7.05
C THR A 307 -10.04 -9.51 6.57
N ILE A 308 -9.61 -8.60 7.45
CA ILE A 308 -8.75 -7.45 7.08
C ILE A 308 -7.31 -7.90 6.79
N GLU A 309 -6.76 -8.83 7.60
CA GLU A 309 -5.43 -9.40 7.36
C GLU A 309 -5.39 -10.26 6.07
N GLU A 310 -6.51 -10.88 5.67
CA GLU A 310 -6.61 -11.62 4.42
C GLU A 310 -6.73 -10.73 3.18
N PHE A 311 -7.43 -9.59 3.28
CA PHE A 311 -7.55 -8.64 2.17
C PHE A 311 -6.25 -7.85 1.94
N ASN A 312 -5.61 -7.36 3.00
CA ASN A 312 -4.42 -6.53 2.89
C ASN A 312 -3.17 -7.35 2.58
N PHE A 313 -2.41 -6.91 1.57
CA PHE A 313 -1.08 -7.42 1.27
C PHE A 313 0.00 -6.36 1.49
N SER A 314 1.27 -6.73 1.32
CA SER A 314 2.43 -5.90 1.69
C SER A 314 2.46 -4.49 1.07
N LEU A 315 1.76 -4.25 -0.04
CA LEU A 315 1.70 -2.93 -0.71
C LEU A 315 0.37 -2.20 -0.56
N SER A 316 -0.66 -2.81 0.04
CA SER A 316 -2.02 -2.26 0.15
C SER A 316 -2.01 -0.81 0.62
N TYR A 317 -1.42 -0.57 1.79
CA TYR A 317 -1.45 0.75 2.42
C TYR A 317 -0.69 1.84 1.63
N SER A 318 0.40 1.49 0.95
CA SER A 318 1.13 2.41 0.07
C SER A 318 0.27 2.78 -1.14
N LEU A 319 -0.39 1.80 -1.75
CA LEU A 319 -1.28 2.02 -2.89
C LEU A 319 -2.55 2.78 -2.49
N GLU A 320 -3.10 2.55 -1.31
CA GLU A 320 -4.24 3.30 -0.77
C GLU A 320 -3.88 4.77 -0.54
N SER A 321 -2.72 5.06 0.08
CA SER A 321 -2.23 6.45 0.24
C SER A 321 -1.99 7.12 -1.11
N LEU A 322 -1.45 6.40 -2.10
CA LEU A 322 -1.28 6.90 -3.46
C LEU A 322 -2.63 7.29 -4.09
N MET A 323 -3.64 6.43 -3.96
CA MET A 323 -4.96 6.67 -4.51
C MET A 323 -5.71 7.77 -3.76
N GLY A 324 -5.60 7.83 -2.44
CA GLY A 324 -6.25 8.85 -1.62
C GLY A 324 -5.63 10.24 -1.77
N ASP A 325 -4.30 10.33 -1.76
CA ASP A 325 -3.59 11.60 -1.61
C ASP A 325 -3.15 12.22 -2.94
N TYR A 326 -2.99 11.44 -4.02
CA TYR A 326 -2.38 11.92 -5.29
C TYR A 326 -3.27 11.77 -6.52
N PHE A 327 -4.10 10.72 -6.59
CA PHE A 327 -4.80 10.33 -7.82
C PHE A 327 -5.62 11.46 -8.45
N PHE A 328 -6.45 12.15 -7.66
CA PHE A 328 -7.29 13.23 -8.18
C PHE A 328 -6.49 14.46 -8.61
N ASP A 329 -5.44 14.81 -7.87
CA ASP A 329 -4.55 15.92 -8.25
C ASP A 329 -3.82 15.61 -9.56
N VAL A 330 -3.35 14.37 -9.74
CA VAL A 330 -2.72 13.92 -10.99
C VAL A 330 -3.70 14.02 -12.14
N ILE A 331 -4.93 13.52 -12.01
CA ILE A 331 -5.96 13.63 -13.07
C ILE A 331 -6.22 15.09 -13.44
N ARG A 332 -6.39 15.96 -12.45
CA ARG A 332 -6.64 17.39 -12.66
C ARG A 332 -5.51 18.04 -13.45
N LEU A 333 -4.27 17.80 -13.05
CA LEU A 333 -3.08 18.34 -13.74
C LEU A 333 -2.94 17.79 -15.17
N ARG A 334 -3.25 16.51 -15.39
CA ARG A 334 -3.27 15.92 -16.75
C ARG A 334 -4.26 16.63 -17.65
N SER A 335 -5.50 16.79 -17.17
CA SER A 335 -6.57 17.46 -17.91
C SER A 335 -6.22 18.94 -18.21
N GLN A 336 -5.72 19.65 -17.21
CA GLN A 336 -5.41 21.09 -17.32
C GLN A 336 -4.23 21.39 -18.25
N TYR A 337 -3.19 20.54 -18.26
CA TYR A 337 -1.92 20.83 -18.95
C TYR A 337 -1.63 19.91 -20.14
N GLY A 338 -2.51 18.94 -20.45
CA GLY A 338 -2.32 17.99 -21.55
C GLY A 338 -1.13 17.05 -21.34
N LEU A 339 -0.83 16.71 -20.08
CA LEU A 339 0.30 15.87 -19.69
C LEU A 339 -0.08 14.39 -19.66
N GLY A 340 0.90 13.51 -19.90
CA GLY A 340 0.81 12.10 -19.55
C GLY A 340 0.89 11.88 -18.04
N TRP A 341 0.87 10.61 -17.62
CA TRP A 341 0.92 10.23 -16.20
C TRP A 341 2.23 10.70 -15.55
N ALA A 342 3.38 10.30 -16.09
CA ALA A 342 4.69 10.67 -15.53
C ALA A 342 4.92 12.18 -15.48
N GLY A 343 4.52 12.93 -16.51
CA GLY A 343 4.61 14.39 -16.54
C GLY A 343 3.79 15.04 -15.43
N ALA A 344 2.52 14.64 -15.27
CA ALA A 344 1.67 15.18 -14.21
C ALA A 344 2.14 14.82 -12.80
N GLU A 345 2.61 13.60 -12.58
CA GLU A 345 3.22 13.19 -11.31
C GLU A 345 4.49 14.00 -11.00
N SER A 346 5.33 14.24 -12.01
CA SER A 346 6.55 15.04 -11.87
C SER A 346 6.23 16.48 -11.51
N LEU A 347 5.22 17.07 -12.16
CA LEU A 347 4.73 18.42 -11.86
C LEU A 347 4.20 18.51 -10.43
N LEU A 348 3.37 17.55 -10.00
CA LEU A 348 2.83 17.52 -8.63
C LEU A 348 3.94 17.38 -7.60
N ALA A 349 4.86 16.43 -7.82
CA ALA A 349 5.97 16.15 -6.91
C ALA A 349 6.91 17.35 -6.75
N GLU A 350 7.13 18.10 -7.83
CA GLU A 350 7.95 19.30 -7.81
C GLU A 350 7.23 20.48 -7.18
N SER A 351 5.97 20.73 -7.55
CA SER A 351 5.13 21.78 -6.95
C SER A 351 5.10 21.67 -5.43
N GLN A 352 4.91 20.45 -4.90
CA GLN A 352 4.98 20.18 -3.46
C GLN A 352 6.38 20.40 -2.87
N ARG A 353 7.45 20.07 -3.62
CA ARG A 353 8.84 20.21 -3.17
C ARG A 353 9.26 21.67 -3.05
N VAL A 354 8.91 22.50 -4.04
CA VAL A 354 9.25 23.94 -4.07
C VAL A 354 8.20 24.81 -3.37
N GLN A 355 7.05 24.23 -2.99
CA GLN A 355 5.92 24.95 -2.39
C GLN A 355 5.40 26.09 -3.28
N GLN A 356 5.31 25.83 -4.59
CA GLN A 356 4.82 26.77 -5.59
C GLN A 356 3.60 26.21 -6.30
N ARG A 357 2.82 27.09 -6.96
CA ARG A 357 1.63 26.66 -7.68
C ARG A 357 2.03 25.85 -8.92
N PRO A 358 1.25 24.84 -9.33
CA PRO A 358 1.54 24.05 -10.52
C PRO A 358 1.72 24.88 -11.80
N GLU A 359 1.01 26.00 -11.95
CA GLU A 359 1.10 26.89 -13.13
C GLU A 359 2.53 27.46 -13.32
N ASP A 360 3.13 27.90 -12.22
CA ASP A 360 4.46 28.53 -12.20
C ASP A 360 5.54 27.47 -12.48
N VAL A 361 5.40 26.29 -11.86
CA VAL A 361 6.32 25.16 -12.04
C VAL A 361 6.23 24.59 -13.45
N PHE A 362 5.03 24.44 -14.00
CA PHE A 362 4.81 23.94 -15.36
C PHE A 362 5.57 24.79 -16.39
N THR A 363 5.47 26.12 -16.27
CA THR A 363 6.13 27.04 -17.19
C THR A 363 7.66 26.91 -17.13
N SER A 364 8.22 26.73 -15.93
CA SER A 364 9.67 26.63 -15.75
C SER A 364 10.26 25.25 -16.08
N MET A 365 9.46 24.18 -15.98
CA MET A 365 9.92 22.79 -16.13
C MET A 365 9.33 22.04 -17.32
N TYR A 366 8.62 22.71 -18.22
CA TYR A 366 7.92 22.11 -19.35
C TYR A 366 8.74 21.02 -20.08
N THR A 367 10.00 21.30 -20.42
CA THR A 367 10.89 20.35 -21.11
C THR A 367 11.07 19.06 -20.31
N VAL A 368 11.29 19.16 -19.00
CA VAL A 368 11.50 18.00 -18.11
C VAL A 368 10.22 17.17 -18.00
N LEU A 369 9.05 17.82 -17.97
CA LEU A 369 7.77 17.12 -17.91
C LEU A 369 7.51 16.29 -19.17
N VAL A 370 7.79 16.86 -20.34
CA VAL A 370 7.67 16.17 -21.64
C VAL A 370 8.67 15.01 -21.75
N GLU A 371 9.90 15.21 -21.27
CA GLU A 371 10.91 14.14 -21.21
C GLU A 371 10.47 12.99 -20.31
N SER A 372 9.82 13.28 -19.18
CA SER A 372 9.26 12.29 -18.26
C SER A 372 8.17 11.44 -18.95
N ASP A 373 7.27 12.07 -19.70
CA ASP A 373 6.25 11.38 -20.49
C ASP A 373 6.84 10.51 -21.62
N GLU A 374 7.88 11.00 -22.30
CA GLU A 374 8.57 10.23 -23.34
C GLU A 374 9.34 9.03 -22.77
N GLU A 375 9.96 9.17 -21.59
CA GLU A 375 10.58 8.04 -20.89
C GLU A 375 9.54 6.96 -20.59
N GLU A 376 8.39 7.35 -20.04
CA GLU A 376 7.33 6.40 -19.70
C GLU A 376 6.71 5.75 -20.94
N ARG A 377 6.57 6.47 -22.04
CA ARG A 377 6.16 5.93 -23.34
C ARG A 377 7.16 4.88 -23.88
N LYS A 378 8.46 5.06 -23.63
CA LYS A 378 9.47 4.04 -23.94
C LYS A 378 9.33 2.82 -23.02
N LEU A 379 9.07 3.04 -21.73
CA LEU A 379 8.85 1.96 -20.76
C LEU A 379 7.61 1.12 -21.13
N ALA A 380 6.55 1.74 -21.64
CA ALA A 380 5.34 1.04 -22.10
C ALA A 380 5.60 0.04 -23.25
N LYS A 381 6.77 0.09 -23.92
CA LYS A 381 7.16 -0.90 -24.94
C LYS A 381 7.74 -2.18 -24.32
N THR A 382 8.33 -2.08 -23.14
CA THR A 382 8.94 -3.21 -22.43
C THR A 382 8.06 -3.72 -21.30
N TYR A 383 7.30 -2.84 -20.67
CA TYR A 383 6.30 -3.14 -19.66
C TYR A 383 4.92 -3.13 -20.32
N ASN A 384 4.14 -4.19 -20.12
CA ASN A 384 2.76 -4.25 -20.57
C ASN A 384 1.86 -3.38 -19.65
N LEU A 385 1.98 -2.06 -19.79
CA LEU A 385 1.23 -1.07 -19.03
C LEU A 385 -0.23 -1.01 -19.52
N PRO A 386 -1.20 -0.77 -18.62
CA PRO A 386 -2.59 -0.64 -19.02
C PRO A 386 -2.80 0.56 -19.96
N ALA A 387 -3.81 0.45 -20.82
CA ALA A 387 -4.29 1.55 -21.65
C ALA A 387 -4.70 2.75 -20.79
N ASP A 388 -4.68 3.95 -21.38
CA ASP A 388 -5.02 5.20 -20.70
C ASP A 388 -6.46 5.61 -21.03
N PRO A 389 -7.42 5.46 -20.10
CA PRO A 389 -8.83 5.73 -20.40
C PRO A 389 -9.09 7.20 -20.77
N LEU A 390 -8.23 8.14 -20.36
CA LEU A 390 -8.38 9.55 -20.73
C LEU A 390 -7.97 9.84 -22.17
N CYS A 391 -7.10 9.01 -22.76
CA CYS A 391 -6.70 9.16 -24.17
C CYS A 391 -7.71 8.49 -25.12
N GLU A 392 -8.42 7.48 -24.64
CA GLU A 392 -9.42 6.73 -25.41
C GLU A 392 -10.85 7.28 -25.25
N ALA A 393 -11.05 8.21 -24.31
CA ALA A 393 -12.33 8.85 -24.05
C ALA A 393 -12.88 9.51 -25.34
N ARG A 394 -14.12 9.14 -25.69
CA ARG A 394 -14.85 9.78 -26.79
C ARG A 394 -15.22 11.20 -26.38
N SER A 395 -15.07 12.16 -27.30
CA SER A 395 -15.42 13.56 -27.03
C SER A 395 -16.87 13.67 -26.54
N GLY A 396 -17.09 14.24 -25.35
CA GLY A 396 -18.42 14.50 -24.78
C GLY A 396 -19.03 13.40 -23.92
N HIS A 397 -18.25 12.40 -23.47
CA HIS A 397 -18.70 11.42 -22.46
C HIS A 397 -17.98 11.67 -21.13
N THR A 398 -18.70 11.47 -20.01
CA THR A 398 -18.11 11.54 -18.67
C THR A 398 -17.07 10.43 -18.49
N PRO A 399 -15.88 10.73 -17.94
CA PRO A 399 -14.84 9.72 -17.77
C PRO A 399 -15.25 8.64 -16.76
N ASN A 400 -15.05 7.38 -17.12
CA ASN A 400 -15.27 6.22 -16.27
C ASN A 400 -14.24 6.16 -15.14
N LEU A 401 -14.62 6.66 -13.97
CA LEU A 401 -13.74 6.78 -12.81
C LEU A 401 -13.18 5.43 -12.31
N PRO A 402 -13.95 4.33 -12.14
CA PRO A 402 -13.41 3.05 -11.71
C PRO A 402 -12.38 2.51 -12.68
N LEU A 403 -12.63 2.60 -13.99
CA LEU A 403 -11.68 2.18 -15.01
C LEU A 403 -10.40 3.04 -14.95
N LEU A 404 -10.55 4.35 -14.82
CA LEU A 404 -9.43 5.29 -14.70
C LEU A 404 -8.60 5.05 -13.45
N ALA A 405 -9.25 4.85 -12.30
CA ALA A 405 -8.63 4.56 -11.03
C ALA A 405 -7.88 3.23 -11.05
N PHE A 406 -8.52 2.19 -11.59
CA PHE A 406 -7.90 0.86 -11.69
C PHE A 406 -6.72 0.85 -12.68
N SER A 407 -6.84 1.55 -13.82
CA SER A 407 -5.76 1.66 -14.80
C SER A 407 -4.55 2.40 -14.22
N TYR A 408 -4.76 3.49 -13.48
CA TYR A 408 -3.68 4.19 -12.77
C TYR A 408 -3.06 3.30 -11.68
N LEU A 409 -3.88 2.62 -10.89
CA LEU A 409 -3.42 1.70 -9.86
C LEU A 409 -2.56 0.57 -10.45
N LEU A 410 -3.00 -0.08 -11.52
CA LEU A 410 -2.29 -1.18 -12.16
C LEU A 410 -0.99 -0.70 -12.81
N ARG A 411 -0.98 0.50 -13.41
CA ARG A 411 0.25 1.17 -13.88
C ARG A 411 1.25 1.33 -12.72
N ARG A 412 0.78 1.85 -11.59
CA ARG A 412 1.62 2.11 -10.41
C ARG A 412 2.07 0.85 -9.69
N LEU A 413 1.27 -0.21 -9.71
CA LEU A 413 1.68 -1.53 -9.25
C LEU A 413 2.79 -2.10 -10.16
N THR A 414 2.64 -2.00 -11.47
CA THR A 414 3.64 -2.52 -12.44
C THR A 414 4.97 -1.79 -12.33
N LEU A 415 4.95 -0.48 -12.06
CA LEU A 415 6.13 0.36 -11.92
C LEU A 415 6.57 0.60 -10.46
N CYS A 416 5.97 -0.08 -9.48
CA CYS A 416 6.10 0.26 -8.05
C CYS A 416 7.55 0.31 -7.54
N THR A 417 8.45 -0.47 -8.13
CA THR A 417 9.86 -0.53 -7.76
C THR A 417 10.69 0.67 -8.23
N ARG A 418 10.13 1.52 -9.10
CA ARG A 418 10.73 2.79 -9.55
C ARG A 418 10.34 3.98 -8.70
N PHE A 419 9.42 3.81 -7.75
CA PHE A 419 8.87 4.89 -6.94
C PHE A 419 9.00 4.59 -5.45
N CYS A 420 9.13 5.65 -4.65
CA CYS A 420 9.11 5.54 -3.20
C CYS A 420 7.72 5.12 -2.72
N LEU A 421 7.63 4.13 -1.82
CA LEU A 421 6.36 3.67 -1.24
C LEU A 421 5.63 4.70 -0.36
N ILE A 422 6.30 5.80 0.00
CA ILE A 422 5.77 6.77 0.98
C ILE A 422 5.43 8.09 0.31
N CYS A 423 6.39 8.69 -0.38
CA CYS A 423 6.19 9.97 -1.06
C CYS A 423 5.82 9.82 -2.54
N HIS A 424 5.78 8.59 -3.05
CA HIS A 424 5.39 8.26 -4.43
C HIS A 424 6.23 8.91 -5.54
N LYS A 425 7.33 9.58 -5.18
CA LYS A 425 8.31 10.18 -6.10
C LYS A 425 9.20 9.10 -6.72
N LYS A 426 9.63 9.35 -7.95
CA LYS A 426 10.60 8.50 -8.65
C LYS A 426 11.89 8.39 -7.84
N LEU A 427 12.40 7.17 -7.73
CA LEU A 427 13.65 6.88 -7.03
C LEU A 427 14.82 7.25 -7.94
N ASP A 428 15.79 7.96 -7.37
CA ASP A 428 17.03 8.31 -8.05
C ASP A 428 18.04 7.16 -7.90
N THR A 429 17.84 6.11 -8.69
CA THR A 429 18.72 4.94 -8.74
C THR A 429 18.98 4.51 -10.17
N ASP A 430 20.24 4.18 -10.48
CA ASP A 430 20.67 3.65 -11.78
C ASP A 430 20.11 2.24 -12.08
N PHE A 431 19.38 1.66 -11.14
CA PHE A 431 18.82 0.32 -11.21
C PHE A 431 17.40 0.28 -10.67
N VAL A 432 16.63 -0.71 -11.12
CA VAL A 432 15.27 -0.96 -10.65
C VAL A 432 15.31 -2.09 -9.63
N ALA A 433 14.84 -1.82 -8.41
CA ALA A 433 14.78 -2.85 -7.38
C ALA A 433 13.79 -3.96 -7.76
N LEU A 434 14.01 -5.21 -7.33
CA LEU A 434 12.92 -6.19 -7.46
C LEU A 434 11.83 -5.90 -6.43
N LYS A 435 12.17 -5.48 -5.21
CA LYS A 435 11.19 -5.10 -4.19
C LYS A 435 11.02 -3.58 -4.14
N PRO A 436 9.78 -3.09 -3.96
CA PRO A 436 9.54 -1.68 -3.69
C PRO A 436 10.20 -1.25 -2.38
N TYR A 437 10.75 -0.04 -2.35
CA TYR A 437 11.42 0.51 -1.17
C TYR A 437 11.18 2.02 -1.08
N VAL A 438 11.84 2.68 -0.11
CA VAL A 438 11.65 4.11 0.19
C VAL A 438 12.90 4.91 -0.10
N CYS A 439 12.72 6.17 -0.53
CA CYS A 439 13.85 7.06 -0.77
C CYS A 439 14.63 7.37 0.52
N ASN A 440 15.83 7.94 0.38
CA ASN A 440 16.74 8.24 1.49
C ASN A 440 16.30 9.45 2.36
N ALA A 441 15.13 10.05 2.07
CA ALA A 441 14.61 11.14 2.88
C ALA A 441 14.26 10.64 4.29
N GLY A 442 14.78 11.29 5.33
CA GLY A 442 14.62 10.86 6.72
C GLY A 442 13.16 10.65 7.13
N LEU A 443 12.23 11.48 6.64
CA LEU A 443 10.80 11.30 6.90
C LEU A 443 10.25 10.02 6.24
N CYS A 444 10.62 9.70 5.00
CA CYS A 444 10.16 8.47 4.34
C CYS A 444 10.70 7.22 5.05
N VAL A 445 11.98 7.25 5.43
CA VAL A 445 12.62 6.19 6.23
C VAL A 445 11.88 6.02 7.55
N TYR A 446 11.66 7.10 8.29
CA TYR A 446 10.94 7.08 9.55
C TYR A 446 9.52 6.50 9.39
N GLN A 447 8.75 7.00 8.43
CA GLN A 447 7.37 6.55 8.20
C GLN A 447 7.30 5.07 7.80
N TYR A 448 8.25 4.61 6.99
CA TYR A 448 8.34 3.22 6.56
C TYR A 448 8.58 2.25 7.74
N TYR A 449 9.52 2.58 8.63
CA TYR A 449 9.87 1.71 9.75
C TYR A 449 8.96 1.90 10.97
N ASN A 450 8.42 3.10 11.23
CA ASN A 450 7.70 3.39 12.48
C ASN A 450 6.18 3.46 12.36
N MET A 451 5.62 3.66 11.16
CA MET A 451 4.17 3.81 10.97
C MET A 451 3.54 2.63 10.23
N ASP A 452 4.14 1.42 10.36
CA ASP A 452 3.65 0.18 9.75
C ASP A 452 3.39 0.27 8.24
N ARG A 453 4.08 1.20 7.54
CA ARG A 453 3.98 1.40 6.08
C ARG A 453 4.91 0.48 5.27
N GLY A 454 5.64 -0.41 5.94
CA GLY A 454 6.48 -1.44 5.35
C GLY A 454 5.90 -2.85 5.55
N PRO A 455 6.64 -3.92 5.18
CA PRO A 455 6.19 -5.30 5.38
C PRO A 455 5.79 -5.56 6.84
N SER A 456 4.68 -6.28 7.04
CA SER A 456 4.23 -6.67 8.37
C SER A 456 5.26 -7.59 9.02
N LEU A 457 5.83 -7.15 10.14
CA LEU A 457 6.83 -7.93 10.87
C LEU A 457 6.20 -9.19 11.48
N GLU A 458 4.95 -9.10 11.94
CA GLU A 458 4.14 -10.22 12.41
C GLU A 458 4.02 -11.31 11.34
N TYR A 459 3.66 -10.92 10.12
CA TYR A 459 3.53 -11.85 8.99
C TYR A 459 4.87 -12.50 8.64
N GLU A 460 5.95 -11.71 8.61
CA GLU A 460 7.29 -12.21 8.30
C GLU A 460 7.78 -13.21 9.37
N ILE A 461 7.50 -12.97 10.65
CA ILE A 461 7.81 -13.91 11.73
C ILE A 461 6.97 -15.19 11.61
N ARG A 462 5.70 -15.07 11.20
CA ARG A 462 4.81 -16.23 11.02
C ARG A 462 5.28 -17.14 9.89
N THR A 463 5.76 -16.56 8.80
CA THR A 463 6.06 -17.29 7.56
C THR A 463 7.53 -17.71 7.44
N ARG A 464 8.47 -16.91 7.96
CA ARG A 464 9.91 -17.12 7.76
C ARG A 464 10.74 -16.89 9.04
N PRO A 465 10.39 -17.50 10.19
CA PRO A 465 11.07 -17.22 11.46
C PRO A 465 12.56 -17.61 11.41
N GLU A 466 12.93 -18.64 10.66
CA GLU A 466 14.30 -19.09 10.51
C GLU A 466 15.19 -18.09 9.76
N THR A 467 14.64 -17.43 8.74
CA THR A 467 15.36 -16.39 8.01
C THR A 467 15.59 -15.18 8.90
N ILE A 468 14.59 -14.79 9.69
CA ILE A 468 14.71 -13.68 10.64
C ILE A 468 15.76 -14.00 11.72
N GLU A 469 15.78 -15.23 12.25
CA GLU A 469 16.84 -15.67 13.16
C GLU A 469 18.23 -15.53 12.53
N LEU A 470 18.41 -15.96 11.27
CA LEU A 470 19.69 -15.82 10.57
C LEU A 470 20.12 -14.35 10.42
N LEU A 471 19.20 -13.45 10.06
CA LEU A 471 19.47 -12.01 9.94
C LEU A 471 19.89 -11.39 11.28
N ILE A 472 19.22 -11.79 12.36
CA ILE A 472 19.56 -11.37 13.72
C ILE A 472 20.97 -11.87 14.08
N SER A 473 21.26 -13.16 13.86
CA SER A 473 22.58 -13.76 14.11
C SER A 473 23.69 -12.99 13.38
N MET A 474 23.53 -12.73 12.08
CA MET A 474 24.51 -11.95 11.30
C MET A 474 24.72 -10.53 11.85
N THR A 475 23.63 -9.85 12.21
CA THR A 475 23.66 -8.50 12.77
C THR A 475 24.47 -8.46 14.07
N LEU A 476 24.30 -9.46 14.94
CA LEU A 476 25.00 -9.51 16.22
C LEU A 476 26.49 -9.76 16.06
N TYR A 477 26.88 -10.70 15.19
CA TYR A 477 28.30 -10.94 14.92
C TYR A 477 28.97 -9.71 14.32
N ALA A 478 28.27 -8.94 13.50
CA ALA A 478 28.78 -7.68 12.97
C ALA A 478 28.86 -6.58 14.05
N ALA A 479 27.85 -6.47 14.91
CA ALA A 479 27.84 -5.53 16.03
C ALA A 479 28.96 -5.82 17.02
N GLU A 480 29.17 -7.09 17.39
CA GLU A 480 30.20 -7.48 18.35
C GLU A 480 31.61 -7.25 17.83
N ALA A 481 31.80 -7.37 16.52
CA ALA A 481 33.05 -7.04 15.86
C ALA A 481 33.20 -5.54 15.52
N ASN A 482 32.24 -4.69 15.92
CA ASN A 482 32.15 -3.26 15.58
C ASN A 482 32.30 -2.97 14.07
N CYS A 483 31.74 -3.83 13.22
CA CYS A 483 31.85 -3.72 11.76
C CYS A 483 30.49 -3.55 11.07
N MET A 484 29.56 -2.83 11.71
CA MET A 484 28.26 -2.44 11.15
C MET A 484 28.32 -1.17 10.29
N GLU A 485 29.51 -0.72 9.90
CA GLU A 485 29.70 0.50 9.11
C GLU A 485 28.91 0.43 7.78
N GLY A 486 28.18 1.50 7.47
CA GLY A 486 27.29 1.57 6.31
C GLY A 486 25.98 0.77 6.43
N ALA A 487 25.76 0.04 7.53
CA ALA A 487 24.55 -0.74 7.78
C ALA A 487 24.12 -0.66 9.26
N MET A 488 23.99 0.55 9.78
CA MET A 488 23.55 0.86 11.15
C MET A 488 22.07 1.32 11.15
N PRO A 489 21.25 1.01 12.17
CA PRO A 489 19.84 1.43 12.28
C PRO A 489 19.68 2.93 12.63
N THR A 490 20.21 3.81 11.78
CA THR A 490 20.17 5.27 11.97
C THR A 490 18.94 5.91 11.31
N GLY A 491 18.52 7.09 11.79
CA GLY A 491 17.38 7.83 11.23
C GLY A 491 16.01 7.23 11.59
N LEU A 492 15.98 6.32 12.56
CA LEU A 492 14.76 5.63 13.03
C LEU A 492 14.10 6.35 14.22
N GLY A 493 14.72 7.39 14.78
CA GLY A 493 14.23 8.05 16.00
C GLY A 493 14.30 7.12 17.23
N LEU A 494 15.26 6.19 17.25
CA LEU A 494 15.42 5.23 18.33
C LEU A 494 15.87 5.93 19.61
N VAL A 495 15.17 5.65 20.70
CA VAL A 495 15.60 5.98 22.06
C VAL A 495 16.00 4.69 22.76
N VAL A 496 17.25 4.60 23.21
CA VAL A 496 17.83 3.38 23.80
C VAL A 496 18.45 3.65 25.17
N PRO A 497 18.48 2.66 26.07
CA PRO A 497 19.28 2.71 27.29
C PRO A 497 20.76 2.85 26.96
N HIS A 498 21.43 3.85 27.54
CA HIS A 498 22.85 4.08 27.30
C HIS A 498 23.69 2.84 27.72
N PRO A 499 24.63 2.36 26.89
CA PRO A 499 25.37 1.12 27.17
C PRO A 499 26.13 1.13 28.49
N LYS A 500 26.74 2.27 28.84
CA LYS A 500 27.54 2.42 30.07
C LYS A 500 26.71 2.84 31.28
N THR A 501 25.54 3.44 31.05
CA THR A 501 24.62 3.92 32.10
C THR A 501 23.19 3.47 31.79
N PRO A 502 22.86 2.21 32.06
CA PRO A 502 21.58 1.58 31.69
C PRO A 502 20.30 2.33 32.08
N ASN A 503 20.35 3.18 33.12
CA ASN A 503 19.19 3.90 33.62
C ASN A 503 18.93 5.24 32.89
N THR A 504 19.83 5.65 31.99
CA THR A 504 19.69 6.89 31.21
C THR A 504 19.35 6.55 29.76
N LEU A 505 18.23 7.06 29.28
CA LEU A 505 17.85 6.97 27.87
C LEU A 505 18.59 8.01 27.04
N ARG A 506 19.03 7.63 25.84
CA ARG A 506 19.68 8.49 24.86
C ARG A 506 19.14 8.20 23.46
N GLU A 507 19.15 9.21 22.61
CA GLU A 507 18.88 9.05 21.19
C GLU A 507 20.02 8.23 20.56
N PHE A 508 19.67 7.16 19.86
CA PHE A 508 20.61 6.23 19.27
C PHE A 508 21.58 6.90 18.29
N ASP A 509 21.09 7.87 17.52
CA ASP A 509 21.86 8.58 16.50
C ASP A 509 22.91 9.52 17.12
N THR A 510 22.81 9.82 18.43
CA THR A 510 23.79 10.64 19.18
C THR A 510 24.93 9.84 19.80
N LEU A 511 24.85 8.50 19.77
CA LEU A 511 25.84 7.60 20.35
C LEU A 511 27.06 7.42 19.45
N THR A 512 28.20 7.08 20.04
CA THR A 512 29.38 6.63 19.26
C THR A 512 29.12 5.28 18.59
N THR A 513 29.85 4.94 17.52
CA THR A 513 29.68 3.68 16.78
C THR A 513 29.77 2.44 17.68
N ASP A 514 30.71 2.42 18.63
CA ASP A 514 30.85 1.32 19.60
C ASP A 514 29.63 1.23 20.54
N GLU A 515 29.11 2.37 20.98
CA GLU A 515 27.91 2.45 21.83
C GLU A 515 26.63 2.10 21.07
N GLN A 516 26.56 2.40 19.77
CA GLN A 516 25.49 1.98 18.88
C GLN A 516 25.50 0.45 18.73
N CYS A 517 26.66 -0.14 18.45
CA CYS A 517 26.82 -1.60 18.38
C CYS A 517 26.41 -2.28 19.69
N ALA A 518 26.88 -1.77 20.83
CA ALA A 518 26.50 -2.27 22.15
C ALA A 518 24.99 -2.16 22.42
N SER A 519 24.37 -1.05 22.02
CA SER A 519 22.91 -0.85 22.13
C SER A 519 22.12 -1.85 21.28
N VAL A 520 22.56 -2.09 20.04
CA VAL A 520 21.94 -3.10 19.13
C VAL A 520 22.02 -4.49 19.74
N ILE A 521 23.20 -4.92 20.20
CA ILE A 521 23.39 -6.22 20.85
C ILE A 521 22.46 -6.36 22.05
N ARG A 522 22.42 -5.34 22.92
CA ARG A 522 21.58 -5.35 24.12
C ARG A 522 20.11 -5.46 23.76
N ALA A 523 19.63 -4.67 22.80
CA ALA A 523 18.23 -4.69 22.37
C ALA A 523 17.83 -6.05 21.78
N LEU A 524 18.62 -6.58 20.84
CA LEU A 524 18.34 -7.86 20.20
C LEU A 524 18.38 -9.05 21.17
N LYS A 525 19.23 -9.01 22.20
CA LYS A 525 19.28 -10.02 23.27
C LYS A 525 18.03 -10.08 24.14
N THR A 526 17.24 -8.99 24.20
CA THR A 526 15.96 -8.99 24.96
C THR A 526 14.83 -9.67 24.20
N LEU A 527 14.97 -9.88 22.89
CA LEU A 527 13.93 -10.52 22.07
C LEU A 527 13.85 -12.02 22.39
N PRO A 528 12.63 -12.56 22.58
CA PRO A 528 12.43 -14.01 22.66
C PRO A 528 12.78 -14.68 21.31
N ALA A 529 12.99 -16.01 21.33
CA ALA A 529 13.22 -16.77 20.11
C ALA A 529 12.05 -16.60 19.11
N MET A 530 12.35 -16.46 17.81
CA MET A 530 11.32 -16.25 16.79
C MET A 530 10.31 -17.39 16.74
N LYS A 531 10.71 -18.63 17.05
CA LYS A 531 9.80 -19.78 17.19
C LYS A 531 8.75 -19.59 18.29
N HIS A 532 9.11 -18.95 19.40
CA HIS A 532 8.16 -18.64 20.48
C HIS A 532 7.22 -17.51 20.09
N ILE A 533 7.73 -16.48 19.42
CA ILE A 533 6.90 -15.39 18.89
C ILE A 533 5.93 -15.96 17.86
N LYS A 534 6.39 -16.77 16.92
CA LYS A 534 5.54 -17.47 15.95
C LYS A 534 4.49 -18.32 16.64
N ALA A 535 4.86 -19.18 17.59
CA ALA A 535 3.89 -20.00 18.32
C ALA A 535 2.84 -19.15 19.05
N TYR A 536 3.23 -18.01 19.60
CA TYR A 536 2.30 -17.06 20.22
C TYR A 536 1.40 -16.39 19.17
N LEU A 537 1.96 -15.91 18.05
CA LEU A 537 1.20 -15.32 16.96
C LEU A 537 0.22 -16.33 16.38
N ASP A 538 0.63 -17.57 16.10
CA ASP A 538 -0.23 -18.64 15.59
C ASP A 538 -1.33 -19.05 16.60
N LYS A 539 -0.99 -19.11 17.89
CA LYS A 539 -1.96 -19.45 18.94
C LYS A 539 -3.01 -18.36 19.14
N ASN A 540 -2.61 -17.08 19.05
CA ASN A 540 -3.50 -15.94 19.23
C ASN A 540 -4.08 -15.40 17.92
N ALA A 541 -3.65 -15.92 16.76
CA ALA A 541 -4.27 -15.69 15.46
C ALA A 541 -5.60 -16.42 15.32
N LYS A 542 -5.96 -17.30 16.26
CA LYS A 542 -7.29 -17.89 16.29
C LYS A 542 -8.27 -16.92 16.95
N VAL A 543 -9.18 -16.40 16.13
CA VAL A 543 -10.61 -16.24 16.42
C VAL A 543 -10.92 -15.33 17.62
N GLY A 544 -11.07 -14.01 17.36
CA GLY A 544 -11.72 -13.06 18.25
C GLY A 544 -10.84 -12.09 19.05
N ARG A 545 -9.51 -12.13 18.90
CA ARG A 545 -8.62 -11.10 19.47
C ARG A 545 -8.21 -10.10 18.39
N THR A 546 -8.22 -8.81 18.75
CA THR A 546 -7.63 -7.72 17.97
C THR A 546 -6.23 -8.13 17.50
N THR A 547 -5.86 -7.81 16.26
CA THR A 547 -4.55 -8.10 15.66
C THR A 547 -3.44 -8.05 16.71
N VAL A 548 -2.82 -9.20 16.96
CA VAL A 548 -1.89 -9.37 18.08
C VAL A 548 -0.61 -8.63 17.75
N ARG A 549 -0.48 -7.40 18.24
CA ARG A 549 0.70 -6.57 17.97
C ARG A 549 1.90 -7.17 18.68
N LEU A 550 3.07 -7.10 18.06
CA LEU A 550 4.31 -7.62 18.66
C LEU A 550 4.59 -7.08 20.07
N LYS A 551 4.22 -5.82 20.33
CA LYS A 551 4.34 -5.20 21.67
C LYS A 551 3.50 -5.87 22.75
N ASP A 552 2.41 -6.55 22.36
CA ASP A 552 1.51 -7.26 23.26
C ASP A 552 2.00 -8.69 23.56
N VAL A 553 2.90 -9.24 22.73
CA VAL A 553 3.54 -10.57 22.90
C VAL A 553 4.40 -10.61 24.16
N HIS A 554 5.13 -9.54 24.44
CA HIS A 554 6.04 -9.49 25.59
C HIS A 554 6.19 -8.08 26.16
N LYS A 555 5.41 -7.77 27.21
CA LYS A 555 5.38 -6.46 27.89
C LYS A 555 6.73 -6.01 28.48
N GLY A 556 7.71 -6.91 28.59
CA GLY A 556 9.06 -6.61 29.09
C GLY A 556 10.10 -6.25 28.03
N VAL A 557 9.78 -6.28 26.72
CA VAL A 557 10.72 -5.94 25.65
C VAL A 557 10.65 -4.43 25.37
N HIS A 558 11.81 -3.78 25.33
CA HIS A 558 11.89 -2.34 25.05
C HIS A 558 11.44 -2.03 23.60
N PRO A 559 10.66 -0.95 23.34
CA PRO A 559 10.17 -0.61 22.00
C PRO A 559 11.25 -0.55 20.91
N ALA A 560 12.43 -0.01 21.25
CA ALA A 560 13.59 0.02 20.37
C ALA A 560 14.03 -1.36 19.84
N ALA A 561 13.85 -2.44 20.62
CA ALA A 561 14.21 -3.78 20.16
C ALA A 561 13.31 -4.26 19.02
N TRP A 562 12.01 -3.93 19.06
CA TRP A 562 11.07 -4.22 17.98
C TRP A 562 11.37 -3.41 16.72
N GLN A 563 11.74 -2.13 16.87
CA GLN A 563 12.14 -1.28 15.76
C GLN A 563 13.46 -1.75 15.13
N ILE A 564 14.46 -2.14 15.93
CA ILE A 564 15.71 -2.72 15.42
C ILE A 564 15.45 -4.06 14.73
N LEU A 565 14.53 -4.90 15.25
CA LEU A 565 14.13 -6.14 14.58
C LEU A 565 13.49 -5.85 13.21
N ARG A 566 12.56 -4.90 13.16
CA ARG A 566 11.94 -4.47 11.91
C ARG A 566 12.98 -3.96 10.93
N TRP A 567 13.93 -3.16 11.39
CA TRP A 567 15.06 -2.72 10.60
C TRP A 567 15.90 -3.89 10.08
N CYS A 568 16.22 -4.91 10.89
CA CYS A 568 16.99 -6.07 10.45
C CYS A 568 16.34 -6.77 9.24
N VAL A 569 15.00 -6.89 9.26
CA VAL A 569 14.22 -7.50 8.18
C VAL A 569 14.11 -6.57 6.97
N ALA A 570 13.62 -5.35 7.17
CA ALA A 570 13.25 -4.45 6.08
C ALA A 570 14.44 -3.72 5.43
N SER A 571 15.60 -3.61 6.09
CA SER A 571 16.84 -3.13 5.46
C SER A 571 17.58 -4.22 4.67
N CYS A 572 17.15 -5.48 4.77
CA CYS A 572 17.72 -6.57 3.97
C CYS A 572 17.07 -6.59 2.58
N THR A 573 17.73 -5.97 1.60
CA THR A 573 17.26 -5.98 0.21
C THR A 573 17.40 -7.33 -0.47
N ALA A 574 18.35 -8.16 -0.02
CA ALA A 574 18.43 -9.57 -0.39
C ALA A 574 17.31 -10.36 0.27
N TYR A 575 16.40 -10.93 -0.53
CA TYR A 575 15.37 -11.82 0.00
C TYR A 575 15.93 -13.23 0.12
N LEU A 576 16.04 -13.69 1.37
CA LEU A 576 16.47 -15.04 1.70
C LEU A 576 15.25 -15.92 1.97
N GLU A 577 15.22 -17.09 1.34
CA GLU A 577 14.27 -18.16 1.60
C GLU A 577 15.04 -19.39 2.09
N GLU A 578 14.60 -19.99 3.19
CA GLU A 578 15.13 -21.28 3.60
C GLU A 578 14.58 -22.40 2.70
N LEU A 579 15.48 -23.23 2.18
CA LEU A 579 15.13 -24.35 1.33
C LEU A 579 14.87 -25.58 2.20
N THR A 580 13.60 -25.94 2.32
CA THR A 580 13.16 -27.13 3.06
C THR A 580 12.83 -28.29 2.14
N SER A 581 12.23 -28.01 0.98
CA SER A 581 11.87 -29.00 -0.05
C SER A 581 13.11 -29.60 -0.74
N PRO A 582 13.19 -30.92 -0.92
CA PRO A 582 14.28 -31.56 -1.68
C PRO A 582 14.41 -31.05 -3.11
N GLU A 583 13.30 -30.67 -3.76
CA GLU A 583 13.28 -30.18 -5.16
C GLU A 583 14.02 -28.84 -5.34
N ASP A 584 14.21 -28.10 -4.24
CA ASP A 584 14.82 -26.78 -4.22
C ASP A 584 16.28 -26.80 -3.79
N LYS A 585 16.68 -27.83 -3.03
CA LYS A 585 17.98 -27.92 -2.38
C LYS A 585 19.07 -28.26 -3.37
N ILE A 586 20.23 -27.63 -3.19
CA ILE A 586 21.46 -28.10 -3.81
C ILE A 586 21.76 -29.50 -3.25
N HIS A 587 21.99 -30.46 -4.14
CA HIS A 587 22.28 -31.84 -3.78
C HIS A 587 23.79 -32.08 -3.62
N ASN A 588 24.12 -33.19 -2.97
CA ASN A 588 25.50 -33.58 -2.60
C ASN A 588 26.19 -32.56 -1.66
N ILE A 589 25.38 -31.85 -0.87
CA ILE A 589 25.80 -31.09 0.30
C ILE A 589 25.43 -31.91 1.54
N ASP A 590 26.32 -31.92 2.54
CA ASP A 590 26.06 -32.63 3.80
C ASP A 590 24.73 -32.10 4.43
N PRO A 591 23.78 -33.00 4.77
CA PRO A 591 22.45 -32.61 5.26
C PRO A 591 22.45 -31.74 6.51
N LYS A 592 23.54 -31.69 7.28
CA LYS A 592 23.67 -30.81 8.45
C LYS A 592 23.67 -29.32 8.08
N TRP A 593 24.00 -28.99 6.83
CA TRP A 593 24.02 -27.60 6.37
C TRP A 593 22.63 -27.17 5.95
N ARG A 594 22.14 -26.12 6.59
CA ARG A 594 20.90 -25.48 6.18
C ARG A 594 21.17 -24.63 4.95
N GLN A 595 20.27 -24.69 3.99
CA GLN A 595 20.43 -24.04 2.70
C GLN A 595 19.42 -22.91 2.60
N PHE A 596 19.91 -21.72 2.25
CA PHE A 596 19.09 -20.56 1.97
C PHE A 596 19.34 -20.14 0.52
N ARG A 597 18.30 -19.69 -0.17
CA ARG A 597 18.37 -19.13 -1.52
C ARG A 597 18.19 -17.63 -1.47
N PHE A 598 18.99 -16.92 -2.25
CA PHE A 598 18.68 -15.55 -2.62
C PHE A 598 17.61 -15.60 -3.73
N ILE A 599 16.36 -15.26 -3.40
CA ILE A 599 15.30 -15.09 -4.41
C ILE A 599 15.62 -13.87 -5.28
N VAL A 600 16.29 -12.88 -4.70
CA VAL A 600 16.80 -11.70 -5.40
C VAL A 600 18.13 -11.29 -4.76
N GLY A 601 19.15 -11.07 -5.58
CA GLY A 601 20.34 -10.32 -5.17
C GLY A 601 20.08 -8.83 -5.01
N ALA A 602 21.16 -8.06 -4.76
CA ALA A 602 21.07 -6.60 -4.86
C ALA A 602 20.67 -6.23 -6.30
N PRO A 603 19.61 -5.45 -6.54
CA PRO A 603 19.05 -5.34 -7.89
C PRO A 603 19.99 -4.68 -8.92
N ASP A 604 20.83 -3.74 -8.49
CA ASP A 604 21.96 -3.21 -9.27
C ASP A 604 22.89 -4.32 -9.76
N ALA A 605 23.27 -5.20 -8.84
CA ALA A 605 24.16 -6.31 -9.13
C ALA A 605 23.50 -7.30 -10.11
N GLU A 606 22.19 -7.56 -10.00
CA GLU A 606 21.49 -8.48 -10.90
C GLU A 606 21.42 -7.96 -12.34
N ALA A 607 21.11 -6.68 -12.53
CA ALA A 607 21.06 -6.07 -13.86
C ALA A 607 22.44 -6.07 -14.53
N LYS A 608 23.47 -5.65 -13.78
CA LYS A 608 24.86 -5.64 -14.25
C LYS A 608 25.35 -7.06 -14.58
N PHE A 609 24.98 -8.04 -13.75
CA PHE A 609 25.30 -9.44 -13.96
C PHE A 609 24.63 -10.01 -15.21
N HIS A 610 23.33 -9.75 -15.45
CA HIS A 610 22.64 -10.21 -16.65
C HIS A 610 23.26 -9.63 -17.93
N LYS A 611 23.58 -8.33 -17.94
CA LYS A 611 24.28 -7.68 -19.05
C LYS A 611 25.64 -8.31 -19.30
N ALA A 612 26.43 -8.54 -18.25
CA ALA A 612 27.74 -9.18 -18.37
C ALA A 612 27.65 -10.62 -18.91
N LYS A 613 26.61 -11.39 -18.55
CA LYS A 613 26.35 -12.73 -19.12
C LYS A 613 26.06 -12.66 -20.62
N ALA A 614 25.19 -11.74 -21.04
CA ALA A 614 24.86 -11.57 -22.45
C ALA A 614 26.09 -11.17 -23.29
N GLU A 615 26.90 -10.24 -22.78
CA GLU A 615 28.14 -9.81 -23.43
C GLU A 615 29.17 -10.96 -23.50
N ALA A 616 29.30 -11.77 -22.44
CA ALA A 616 30.17 -12.94 -22.42
C ALA A 616 29.74 -14.00 -23.44
N ALA A 617 28.44 -14.32 -23.49
CA ALA A 617 27.88 -15.29 -24.42
C ALA A 617 28.06 -14.85 -25.89
N ALA A 618 28.03 -13.55 -26.17
CA ALA A 618 28.26 -13.02 -27.51
C ALA A 618 29.71 -13.15 -28.01
N ARG A 619 30.69 -13.29 -27.10
CA ARG A 619 32.12 -13.22 -27.43
C ARG A 619 32.94 -14.49 -27.13
N ASP A 620 32.44 -15.42 -26.34
CA ASP A 620 33.09 -16.70 -26.05
C ASP A 620 32.13 -17.88 -26.25
N SER A 621 32.57 -18.88 -27.03
CA SER A 621 31.72 -20.04 -27.39
C SER A 621 31.40 -20.96 -26.22
N ASN A 622 32.29 -21.02 -25.21
CA ASN A 622 32.03 -21.79 -23.99
C ASN A 622 31.03 -21.04 -23.11
N ALA A 623 31.17 -19.72 -22.97
CA ALA A 623 30.18 -18.87 -22.31
C ALA A 623 28.80 -18.89 -23.01
N ALA A 624 28.75 -19.07 -24.33
CA ALA A 624 27.48 -19.19 -25.05
C ALA A 624 26.68 -20.46 -24.64
N ARG A 625 27.37 -21.56 -24.31
CA ARG A 625 26.74 -22.81 -23.85
C ARG A 625 26.60 -22.88 -22.33
N PHE A 626 27.63 -22.46 -21.63
CA PHE A 626 27.74 -22.44 -20.17
C PHE A 626 27.96 -20.99 -19.73
N PRO A 627 26.92 -20.16 -19.63
CA PRO A 627 27.05 -18.72 -19.39
C PRO A 627 27.70 -18.39 -18.04
N THR A 628 27.65 -19.32 -17.10
CA THR A 628 28.16 -19.12 -15.75
C THR A 628 28.90 -20.31 -15.17
N LEU A 629 29.74 -19.99 -14.20
CA LEU A 629 30.43 -20.91 -13.31
C LEU A 629 29.80 -20.78 -11.93
N TYR A 630 29.69 -21.89 -11.20
CA TYR A 630 29.35 -21.85 -9.78
C TYR A 630 30.61 -22.10 -8.94
N ALA A 631 30.76 -21.35 -7.86
CA ALA A 631 31.89 -21.47 -6.95
C ALA A 631 31.53 -21.07 -5.52
N PHE A 632 32.28 -21.58 -4.55
CA PHE A 632 32.09 -21.30 -3.14
C PHE A 632 32.86 -20.05 -2.68
N HIS A 633 32.23 -19.22 -1.86
CA HIS A 633 32.87 -18.11 -1.17
C HIS A 633 32.68 -18.24 0.34
N GLY A 634 33.79 -18.42 1.06
CA GLY A 634 33.81 -18.39 2.52
C GLY A 634 34.24 -17.02 3.03
N SER A 635 33.54 -16.51 4.04
CA SER A 635 33.89 -15.26 4.72
C SER A 635 33.61 -15.36 6.23
N PRO A 636 34.36 -14.64 7.09
CA PRO A 636 34.05 -14.52 8.51
C PRO A 636 32.60 -14.05 8.78
N LEU A 637 31.97 -14.56 9.84
CA LEU A 637 30.57 -14.31 10.20
C LEU A 637 30.21 -12.82 10.26
N LYS A 638 31.09 -12.02 10.85
CA LYS A 638 30.92 -10.56 11.00
C LYS A 638 30.70 -9.80 9.68
N ASN A 639 31.19 -10.33 8.56
CA ASN A 639 31.07 -9.67 7.26
C ASN A 639 29.70 -9.91 6.60
N TRP A 640 28.99 -10.98 6.97
CA TRP A 640 27.76 -11.40 6.28
C TRP A 640 26.63 -10.38 6.41
N HIS A 641 26.58 -9.63 7.52
CA HIS A 641 25.65 -8.50 7.69
C HIS A 641 25.75 -7.47 6.56
N SER A 642 26.99 -7.13 6.16
CA SER A 642 27.22 -6.20 5.05
C SER A 642 27.04 -6.88 3.70
N ILE A 643 27.53 -8.12 3.53
CA ILE A 643 27.47 -8.86 2.25
C ILE A 643 26.03 -9.03 1.77
N ILE A 644 25.09 -9.38 2.64
CA ILE A 644 23.68 -9.57 2.25
C ILE A 644 22.97 -8.24 1.89
N ARG A 645 23.52 -7.08 2.28
CA ARG A 645 22.95 -5.75 1.97
C ARG A 645 23.60 -5.11 0.75
N HIS A 646 24.89 -5.33 0.59
CA HIS A 646 25.72 -4.58 -0.35
C HIS A 646 26.38 -5.44 -1.43
N GLY A 647 26.16 -6.76 -1.40
CA GLY A 647 26.84 -7.73 -2.23
C GLY A 647 28.26 -8.04 -1.76
N LEU A 648 28.94 -8.96 -2.47
CA LEU A 648 30.35 -9.24 -2.23
C LEU A 648 31.19 -8.07 -2.74
N ARG A 649 31.93 -7.43 -1.84
CA ARG A 649 32.86 -6.34 -2.16
C ARG A 649 34.26 -6.71 -1.67
N PHE A 650 35.28 -6.23 -2.37
CA PHE A 650 36.65 -6.26 -1.88
C PHE A 650 37.08 -4.84 -1.52
N SER A 651 37.53 -4.63 -0.29
CA SER A 651 38.12 -3.35 0.12
C SER A 651 39.53 -3.19 -0.43
N ASP A 652 39.98 -1.97 -0.67
CA ASP A 652 41.42 -1.71 -0.95
C ASP A 652 42.30 -2.04 0.27
N ILE A 653 41.68 -2.02 1.46
CA ILE A 653 42.29 -2.40 2.73
C ILE A 653 42.35 -3.94 2.83
N VAL A 654 43.57 -4.47 2.99
CA VAL A 654 43.90 -5.90 2.95
C VAL A 654 43.57 -6.58 4.28
N THR A 655 42.55 -7.44 4.32
CA THR A 655 42.24 -8.26 5.52
C THR A 655 42.80 -9.68 5.44
N HIS A 656 43.04 -10.21 4.24
CA HIS A 656 43.63 -11.54 3.99
C HIS A 656 44.64 -11.42 2.84
N GLY A 657 45.78 -12.13 2.93
CA GLY A 657 46.88 -12.02 1.96
C GLY A 657 46.45 -12.31 0.52
N ARG A 658 46.58 -11.32 -0.37
CA ARG A 658 46.23 -11.38 -1.81
C ARG A 658 47.26 -12.18 -2.63
N LYS A 659 47.48 -13.45 -2.30
CA LYS A 659 48.52 -14.28 -2.94
C LYS A 659 48.34 -14.41 -4.47
N TYR A 660 47.10 -14.40 -4.95
CA TYR A 660 46.76 -14.60 -6.36
C TYR A 660 46.19 -13.33 -7.03
N GLY A 661 46.46 -12.15 -6.45
CA GLY A 661 46.08 -10.85 -7.00
C GLY A 661 44.85 -10.19 -6.37
N HIS A 662 44.44 -9.07 -6.95
CA HIS A 662 43.34 -8.23 -6.46
C HIS A 662 42.00 -8.70 -7.03
N GLY A 663 41.05 -9.03 -6.16
CA GLY A 663 39.70 -9.46 -6.53
C GLY A 663 39.04 -10.27 -5.42
N ILE A 664 37.84 -10.77 -5.69
CA ILE A 664 37.07 -11.66 -4.81
C ILE A 664 37.45 -13.11 -5.11
N TYR A 665 37.78 -13.85 -4.06
CA TYR A 665 38.28 -15.21 -4.15
C TYR A 665 37.12 -16.22 -4.04
N PHE A 666 37.10 -17.18 -4.96
CA PHE A 666 36.16 -18.30 -4.96
C PHE A 666 36.87 -19.63 -5.10
N ALA A 667 36.39 -20.63 -4.35
CA ALA A 667 36.88 -21.99 -4.40
C ALA A 667 35.96 -22.89 -5.23
N LYS A 668 36.56 -23.77 -6.02
CA LYS A 668 35.85 -24.85 -6.73
C LYS A 668 35.44 -25.98 -5.77
N ASP A 669 36.12 -26.08 -4.64
CA ASP A 669 35.91 -27.09 -3.60
C ASP A 669 35.46 -26.43 -2.30
N TYR A 670 34.38 -26.96 -1.72
CA TYR A 670 33.82 -26.53 -0.45
C TYR A 670 34.81 -26.58 0.74
N THR A 671 35.65 -27.62 0.80
CA THR A 671 36.64 -27.82 1.88
C THR A 671 37.68 -26.72 1.92
N VAL A 672 37.90 -26.02 0.80
CA VAL A 672 38.77 -24.85 0.70
C VAL A 672 38.04 -23.63 1.21
N ALA A 673 36.79 -23.39 0.78
CA ALA A 673 36.01 -22.22 1.19
C ALA A 673 35.79 -22.16 2.71
N THR A 674 35.50 -23.30 3.34
CA THR A 674 35.30 -23.41 4.79
C THR A 674 36.53 -23.06 5.63
N ARG A 675 37.74 -23.02 5.04
CA ARG A 675 38.93 -22.51 5.75
C ARG A 675 38.87 -21.01 5.96
N PHE A 676 38.16 -20.29 5.11
CA PHE A 676 37.98 -18.84 5.17
C PHE A 676 36.74 -18.42 5.96
N THR A 677 35.89 -19.38 6.37
CA THR A 677 34.77 -19.15 7.30
C THR A 677 35.20 -19.21 8.76
N GLN A 678 36.51 -19.17 9.05
CA GLN A 678 37.13 -19.58 10.32
C GLN A 678 36.54 -18.93 11.60
N LYS A 679 36.03 -19.82 12.47
CA LYS A 679 36.05 -19.89 13.94
C LYS A 679 36.66 -18.72 14.73
N GLN A 680 36.07 -17.52 14.70
CA GLN A 680 36.16 -16.69 15.91
C GLN A 680 35.20 -17.32 16.92
N HIS A 681 35.74 -17.82 18.03
CA HIS A 681 34.96 -18.13 19.24
C HIS A 681 34.45 -16.80 19.79
N ILE A 682 33.51 -16.20 19.09
CA ILE A 682 32.68 -15.15 19.65
C ILE A 682 31.67 -15.93 20.46
N GLU A 683 32.00 -16.20 21.73
CA GLU A 683 30.99 -16.52 22.72
C GLU A 683 30.12 -15.28 22.87
N VAL A 684 29.19 -15.08 21.94
CA VAL A 684 28.04 -14.26 22.24
C VAL A 684 27.27 -15.09 23.26
N PRO A 685 27.20 -14.73 24.56
CA PRO A 685 26.25 -15.38 25.46
C PRO A 685 24.87 -15.04 24.90
N TRP A 686 24.35 -16.00 24.15
CA TRP A 686 23.08 -15.98 23.44
C TRP A 686 22.09 -16.79 24.25
N PRO A 687 20.80 -16.44 24.32
CA PRO A 687 19.82 -17.33 24.91
C PRO A 687 19.89 -18.69 24.19
N ALA A 688 20.07 -19.78 24.94
CA ALA A 688 20.33 -21.13 24.41
C ALA A 688 19.25 -21.70 23.45
N GLN A 689 18.15 -20.97 23.24
CA GLN A 689 16.97 -21.37 22.47
C GLN A 689 16.92 -20.80 21.04
N ARG A 690 17.99 -20.14 20.57
CA ARG A 690 18.05 -19.45 19.27
C ARG A 690 19.12 -20.05 18.35
N LEU A 691 19.06 -19.71 17.05
CA LEU A 691 19.95 -20.26 16.03
C LEU A 691 21.43 -19.92 16.31
N SER A 692 22.25 -20.96 16.51
CA SER A 692 23.70 -20.81 16.77
C SER A 692 24.49 -21.09 15.50
N VAL A 693 24.74 -20.05 14.71
CA VAL A 693 25.46 -20.13 13.43
C VAL A 693 26.96 -20.23 13.69
N ARG A 694 27.61 -21.29 13.19
CA ARG A 694 29.08 -21.48 13.30
C ARG A 694 29.85 -20.98 12.07
N GLY A 695 29.21 -20.97 10.92
CA GLY A 695 29.84 -20.64 9.65
C GLY A 695 28.81 -20.46 8.55
N ILE A 696 29.11 -19.57 7.62
CA ILE A 696 28.30 -19.30 6.43
C ILE A 696 29.22 -19.35 5.22
N THR A 697 28.82 -20.10 4.21
CA THR A 697 29.49 -20.16 2.90
C THR A 697 28.48 -19.81 1.81
N ALA A 698 28.81 -18.88 0.92
CA ALA A 698 27.97 -18.63 -0.25
C ALA A 698 28.30 -19.59 -1.39
N VAL A 699 27.29 -19.94 -2.16
CA VAL A 699 27.44 -20.45 -3.52
C VAL A 699 27.12 -19.30 -4.46
N ALA A 700 28.12 -18.86 -5.21
CA ALA A 700 28.01 -17.75 -6.15
C ALA A 700 27.96 -18.26 -7.60
N GLU A 701 27.13 -17.61 -8.39
CA GLU A 701 27.10 -17.71 -9.85
C GLU A 701 28.02 -16.61 -10.41
N ILE A 702 28.93 -16.98 -11.31
CA ILE A 702 29.99 -16.12 -11.83
C ILE A 702 29.96 -16.17 -13.36
N VAL A 703 30.13 -15.05 -14.06
CA VAL A 703 30.22 -15.02 -15.53
C VAL A 703 31.36 -15.92 -16.02
N ASN A 704 31.10 -16.81 -16.99
CA ASN A 704 32.06 -17.81 -17.44
C ASN A 704 33.13 -17.25 -18.40
N LEU A 705 34.05 -16.45 -17.86
CA LEU A 705 35.21 -15.90 -18.57
C LEU A 705 36.50 -16.10 -17.78
N PRO A 706 36.88 -17.34 -17.45
CA PRO A 706 37.99 -17.64 -16.55
C PRO A 706 39.34 -17.09 -17.03
N LYS A 707 39.52 -16.89 -18.34
CA LYS A 707 40.73 -16.31 -18.95
C LYS A 707 40.93 -14.83 -18.61
N GLU A 708 39.86 -14.13 -18.22
CA GLU A 708 39.89 -12.71 -17.85
C GLU A 708 39.91 -12.49 -16.34
N PHE A 709 39.85 -13.58 -15.56
CA PHE A 709 40.02 -13.49 -14.11
C PHE A 709 41.47 -13.19 -13.78
N GLN A 710 41.69 -12.50 -12.67
CA GLN A 710 43.02 -12.27 -12.11
C GLN A 710 43.77 -13.59 -11.84
N SER A 711 43.03 -14.64 -11.48
CA SER A 711 43.52 -16.02 -11.43
C SER A 711 42.35 -16.99 -11.59
N SER A 712 42.61 -18.15 -12.19
CA SER A 712 41.65 -19.26 -12.30
C SER A 712 42.20 -20.58 -11.72
N ILE A 713 43.45 -20.55 -11.25
CA ILE A 713 44.19 -21.70 -10.70
C ILE A 713 45.05 -21.22 -9.51
N PRO A 714 44.91 -21.81 -8.30
CA PRO A 714 43.97 -22.87 -7.95
C PRO A 714 42.54 -22.37 -7.67
N HIS A 715 42.34 -21.06 -7.54
CA HIS A 715 41.08 -20.42 -7.16
C HIS A 715 40.66 -19.42 -8.23
N PHE A 716 39.36 -19.14 -8.35
CA PHE A 716 38.91 -18.01 -9.15
C PHE A 716 39.12 -16.72 -8.36
N VAL A 717 39.75 -15.74 -8.96
CA VAL A 717 39.92 -14.39 -8.41
C VAL A 717 39.32 -13.43 -9.41
N VAL A 718 38.12 -12.94 -9.09
CA VAL A 718 37.31 -12.12 -9.99
C VAL A 718 37.35 -10.67 -9.52
N GLN A 719 37.82 -9.78 -10.38
CA GLN A 719 38.00 -8.37 -10.09
C GLN A 719 36.76 -7.53 -10.45
N GLN A 720 35.91 -8.02 -11.36
CA GLN A 720 34.64 -7.40 -11.73
C GLN A 720 33.55 -7.87 -10.77
N THR A 721 33.12 -6.99 -9.86
CA THR A 721 32.00 -7.28 -8.93
C THR A 721 30.71 -7.59 -9.66
N ASP A 722 30.52 -6.96 -10.82
CA ASP A 722 29.35 -7.09 -11.68
C ASP A 722 29.25 -8.48 -12.34
N TRP A 723 30.31 -9.29 -12.25
CA TRP A 723 30.34 -10.65 -12.78
C TRP A 723 30.00 -11.70 -11.73
N ILE A 724 29.54 -11.30 -10.55
CA ILE A 724 29.36 -12.17 -9.39
C ILE A 724 27.95 -11.97 -8.85
N MET A 725 27.23 -13.07 -8.66
CA MET A 725 25.96 -13.08 -7.94
C MET A 725 25.93 -14.16 -6.87
N CYS A 726 25.62 -13.78 -5.63
CA CYS A 726 25.35 -14.77 -4.58
C CYS A 726 23.97 -15.40 -4.81
N ARG A 727 23.91 -16.73 -4.94
CA ARG A 727 22.64 -17.45 -5.19
C ARG A 727 22.18 -18.26 -3.98
N TYR A 728 23.11 -18.80 -3.20
CA TYR A 728 22.77 -19.61 -2.03
C TYR A 728 23.69 -19.32 -0.85
N LEU A 729 23.18 -19.54 0.37
CA LEU A 729 23.97 -19.61 1.60
C LEU A 729 23.86 -21.01 2.20
N LEU A 730 25.00 -21.60 2.50
CA LEU A 730 25.13 -22.80 3.30
C LEU A 730 25.49 -22.39 4.72
N VAL A 731 24.62 -22.71 5.68
CA VAL A 731 24.71 -22.27 7.07
C VAL A 731 24.96 -23.49 7.96
N ASP A 732 26.08 -23.47 8.69
CA ASP A 732 26.40 -24.43 9.76
C ASP A 732 25.70 -23.97 11.03
N ASP A 733 24.85 -24.78 11.64
CA ASP A 733 24.30 -24.49 12.96
C ASP A 733 24.60 -25.57 14.01
N GLN A 734 24.63 -25.18 15.28
CA GLN A 734 24.76 -26.10 16.43
C GLN A 734 23.42 -26.67 16.89
N SER A 735 22.36 -26.60 16.08
CA SER A 735 21.12 -27.26 16.51
C SER A 735 21.41 -28.75 16.56
N ASP A 736 21.34 -29.32 17.77
CA ASP A 736 21.39 -30.76 17.96
C ASP A 736 20.18 -31.29 17.20
N VAL A 737 20.37 -31.66 15.93
CA VAL A 737 19.40 -32.42 15.17
C VAL A 737 19.40 -33.77 15.87
N GLY A 738 18.59 -33.86 16.93
CA GLY A 738 18.25 -35.10 17.58
C GLY A 738 17.96 -36.09 16.48
N THR A 739 18.73 -37.17 16.47
CA THR A 739 18.63 -38.31 15.58
C THR A 739 17.17 -38.55 15.21
N GLY A 740 16.75 -38.00 14.06
CA GLY A 740 15.54 -38.43 13.40
C GLY A 740 15.82 -39.87 13.03
N THR A 741 15.21 -40.78 13.76
CA THR A 741 15.14 -42.18 13.43
C THR A 741 14.90 -42.27 11.93
N SER A 742 15.87 -42.81 11.21
CA SER A 742 15.72 -43.18 9.81
C SER A 742 14.58 -44.19 9.72
N SER A 743 13.35 -43.71 9.58
CA SER A 743 12.25 -44.50 9.06
C SER A 743 12.56 -44.74 7.59
N SER A 744 13.17 -45.88 7.32
CA SER A 744 13.49 -46.43 6.01
C SER A 744 12.23 -46.82 5.21
N THR A 745 11.22 -45.95 5.18
CA THR A 745 9.95 -46.18 4.48
C THR A 745 9.55 -45.06 3.51
N GLY A 746 10.42 -44.06 3.24
CA GLY A 746 10.14 -42.96 2.31
C GLY A 746 11.16 -42.73 1.17
N THR A 747 12.24 -43.51 1.09
CA THR A 747 13.37 -43.25 0.17
C THR A 747 13.02 -43.40 -1.31
N ALA A 748 12.07 -44.27 -1.67
CA ALA A 748 11.69 -44.49 -3.08
C ALA A 748 10.89 -43.30 -3.67
N GLY A 749 9.98 -42.70 -2.91
CA GLY A 749 9.18 -41.56 -3.37
C GLY A 749 9.97 -40.25 -3.44
N MET A 750 10.92 -40.06 -2.52
CA MET A 750 11.76 -38.85 -2.47
C MET A 750 12.84 -38.85 -3.56
N ALA A 751 13.38 -40.02 -3.91
CA ALA A 751 14.28 -40.17 -5.06
C ALA A 751 13.56 -39.91 -6.38
N ALA A 752 12.34 -40.43 -6.56
CA ALA A 752 11.52 -40.19 -7.76
C ALA A 752 11.11 -38.72 -7.95
N LEU A 753 10.91 -37.97 -6.86
CA LEU A 753 10.66 -36.53 -6.92
C LEU A 753 11.89 -35.73 -7.37
N VAL A 754 13.10 -36.13 -6.93
CA VAL A 754 14.37 -35.49 -7.33
C VAL A 754 14.77 -35.85 -8.77
N GLU A 755 14.45 -37.06 -9.24
CA GLU A 755 14.72 -37.48 -10.63
C GLU A 755 14.01 -36.63 -11.68
N ASN A 756 12.88 -36.01 -11.34
CA ASN A 756 12.08 -35.20 -12.27
C ASN A 756 12.37 -33.69 -12.21
N VAL A 757 13.34 -33.25 -11.40
CA VAL A 757 13.70 -31.82 -11.31
C VAL A 757 14.83 -31.52 -12.29
N PRO A 758 14.66 -30.56 -13.21
CA PRO A 758 15.74 -30.17 -14.12
C PRO A 758 16.90 -29.53 -13.32
N MET A 759 18.12 -29.88 -13.71
CA MET A 759 19.35 -29.44 -13.06
C MET A 759 20.12 -28.48 -13.98
N VAL A 760 20.78 -27.48 -13.40
CA VAL A 760 21.64 -26.56 -14.15
C VAL A 760 22.82 -27.32 -14.76
N GLU A 761 23.04 -27.18 -16.08
CA GLU A 761 24.19 -27.75 -16.78
C GLU A 761 25.46 -26.96 -16.40
N LEU A 762 26.29 -27.53 -15.51
CA LEU A 762 27.55 -26.91 -15.07
C LEU A 762 28.68 -27.12 -16.08
N ASP A 763 29.56 -26.12 -16.23
CA ASP A 763 30.74 -26.23 -17.09
C ASP A 763 31.65 -27.40 -16.65
N PRO A 764 31.86 -28.42 -17.51
CA PRO A 764 32.67 -29.59 -17.17
C PRO A 764 34.15 -29.27 -16.96
N GLN A 765 34.66 -28.14 -17.47
CA GLN A 765 36.05 -27.71 -17.28
C GLN A 765 36.30 -27.21 -15.85
N HIS A 766 35.24 -26.81 -15.15
CA HIS A 766 35.30 -26.15 -13.85
C HIS A 766 34.24 -26.71 -12.89
N PRO A 767 34.34 -27.99 -12.48
CA PRO A 767 33.34 -28.63 -11.65
C PRO A 767 33.29 -28.01 -10.23
N LEU A 768 32.07 -27.85 -9.72
CA LEU A 768 31.80 -27.52 -8.31
C LEU A 768 31.73 -28.81 -7.49
N VAL A 769 32.58 -28.94 -6.47
CA VAL A 769 32.70 -30.19 -5.69
C VAL A 769 32.66 -30.00 -4.18
N VAL A 770 32.12 -31.00 -3.48
CA VAL A 770 32.20 -31.16 -2.02
C VAL A 770 32.69 -32.56 -1.73
N SER A 771 33.85 -32.70 -1.07
CA SER A 771 34.43 -34.00 -0.72
C SER A 771 34.50 -34.96 -1.93
N ASP A 772 35.03 -34.46 -3.06
CA ASP A 772 35.14 -35.16 -4.34
C ASP A 772 33.81 -35.54 -5.03
N GLN A 773 32.66 -35.16 -4.48
CA GLN A 773 31.35 -35.33 -5.12
C GLN A 773 30.96 -34.06 -5.88
N LYS A 774 30.46 -34.23 -7.12
CA LYS A 774 29.92 -33.11 -7.92
C LYS A 774 28.63 -32.61 -7.30
N VAL A 775 28.53 -31.29 -7.17
CA VAL A 775 27.34 -30.61 -6.68
C VAL A 775 26.29 -30.54 -7.79
N LEU A 776 25.02 -30.78 -7.46
CA LEU A 776 23.91 -30.61 -8.40
C LEU A 776 23.02 -29.47 -7.92
N ILE A 777 22.70 -28.54 -8.82
CA ILE A 777 21.92 -27.35 -8.53
C ILE A 777 20.60 -27.45 -9.32
N PRO A 778 19.44 -27.51 -8.64
CA PRO A 778 18.15 -27.44 -9.29
C PRO A 778 17.97 -26.13 -10.08
N GLU A 779 17.23 -26.16 -11.19
CA GLU A 779 16.91 -24.94 -11.93
C GLU A 779 16.09 -23.95 -11.07
N PRO A 780 16.58 -22.71 -10.84
CA PRO A 780 15.97 -21.76 -9.90
C PRO A 780 14.50 -21.37 -10.18
N GLY A 781 14.03 -21.56 -11.42
CA GLY A 781 12.67 -21.20 -11.86
C GLY A 781 11.65 -22.34 -11.84
N HIS A 782 12.08 -23.60 -11.68
CA HIS A 782 11.21 -24.76 -11.90
C HIS A 782 10.00 -24.79 -10.95
N LYS A 783 10.23 -24.64 -9.64
CA LYS A 783 9.16 -24.63 -8.64
C LYS A 783 8.19 -23.47 -8.86
N LEU A 784 8.71 -22.29 -9.19
CA LEU A 784 7.89 -21.11 -9.41
C LEU A 784 7.04 -21.25 -10.69
N SER A 785 7.59 -21.84 -11.76
CA SER A 785 6.82 -22.19 -12.97
C SER A 785 5.70 -23.16 -12.64
N LYS A 786 6.00 -24.23 -11.90
CA LYS A 786 5.01 -25.22 -11.47
C LYS A 786 3.89 -24.60 -10.63
N LEU A 787 4.21 -23.66 -9.74
CA LEU A 787 3.22 -22.89 -8.98
C LEU A 787 2.34 -22.05 -9.90
N VAL A 788 2.94 -21.32 -10.85
CA VAL A 788 2.20 -20.52 -11.84
C VAL A 788 1.27 -21.39 -12.68
N ASP A 789 1.74 -22.56 -13.12
CA ASP A 789 0.94 -23.49 -13.91
C ASP A 789 -0.21 -24.09 -13.07
N ALA A 790 0.03 -24.39 -11.80
CA ALA A 790 -1.02 -24.81 -10.88
C ALA A 790 -2.09 -23.72 -10.69
N LEU A 791 -1.69 -22.45 -10.54
CA LEU A 791 -2.62 -21.32 -10.43
C LEU A 791 -3.47 -21.15 -11.70
N ARG A 792 -2.88 -21.35 -12.88
CA ARG A 792 -3.62 -21.29 -14.15
C ARG A 792 -4.66 -22.41 -14.27
N VAL A 793 -4.39 -23.58 -13.68
CA VAL A 793 -5.32 -24.71 -13.66
C VAL A 793 -6.41 -24.52 -12.59
N GLU A 794 -6.06 -23.95 -11.44
CA GLU A 794 -7.01 -23.64 -10.36
C GLU A 794 -7.96 -22.50 -10.73
N TYR A 795 -7.50 -21.54 -11.55
CA TYR A 795 -8.29 -20.40 -11.96
C TYR A 795 -9.51 -20.82 -12.80
N VAL A 796 -10.69 -20.50 -12.28
CA VAL A 796 -11.97 -20.62 -12.97
C VAL A 796 -12.50 -19.22 -13.20
N ASP A 797 -12.85 -18.91 -14.45
CA ASP A 797 -13.46 -17.64 -14.80
C ASP A 797 -14.92 -17.62 -14.33
N GLU A 798 -15.15 -17.07 -13.14
CA GLU A 798 -16.49 -16.86 -12.59
C GLU A 798 -17.21 -15.76 -13.38
N GLY A 799 -18.40 -16.04 -13.89
CA GLY A 799 -19.25 -15.00 -14.50
C GLY A 799 -19.65 -13.91 -13.49
N LEU A 800 -20.28 -12.85 -13.98
CA LEU A 800 -20.84 -11.82 -13.10
C LEU A 800 -21.94 -12.42 -12.22
N ASP A 801 -22.02 -11.97 -10.97
CA ASP A 801 -23.11 -12.31 -10.08
C ASP A 801 -24.44 -11.69 -10.54
N ALA A 802 -25.54 -12.11 -9.93
CA ALA A 802 -26.88 -11.69 -10.37
C ALA A 802 -27.11 -10.17 -10.28
N ALA A 803 -26.49 -9.49 -9.31
CA ALA A 803 -26.65 -8.05 -9.15
C ALA A 803 -25.86 -7.28 -10.22
N ASP A 804 -24.63 -7.70 -10.49
CA ASP A 804 -23.78 -7.12 -11.53
C ASP A 804 -24.32 -7.42 -12.93
N GLN A 805 -24.85 -8.63 -13.14
CA GLN A 805 -25.50 -9.03 -14.38
C GLN A 805 -26.78 -8.21 -14.64
N ALA A 806 -27.60 -7.95 -13.61
CA ALA A 806 -28.77 -7.09 -13.75
C ALA A 806 -28.41 -5.65 -14.17
N ILE A 807 -27.30 -5.10 -13.66
CA ILE A 807 -26.76 -3.80 -14.12
C ILE A 807 -26.36 -3.88 -15.59
N MET A 808 -25.70 -4.97 -16.01
CA MET A 808 -25.29 -5.19 -17.40
C MET A 808 -26.47 -5.34 -18.36
N ASP A 809 -27.56 -5.96 -17.93
CA ASP A 809 -28.76 -6.18 -18.73
C ASP A 809 -29.65 -4.92 -18.79
N GLY A 810 -29.32 -3.88 -18.02
CA GLY A 810 -30.09 -2.64 -17.95
C GLY A 810 -31.44 -2.81 -17.26
N GLU A 811 -31.63 -3.92 -16.54
CA GLU A 811 -32.79 -4.16 -15.71
C GLU A 811 -32.76 -3.17 -14.53
N GLY A 812 -33.85 -2.43 -14.33
CA GLY A 812 -33.89 -1.33 -13.35
C GLY A 812 -33.41 -1.79 -11.97
N ALA A 813 -32.76 -0.89 -11.22
CA ALA A 813 -32.09 -1.23 -9.97
C ALA A 813 -32.97 -1.98 -8.97
N ALA A 814 -34.30 -1.82 -9.02
CA ALA A 814 -35.26 -2.61 -8.24
C ALA A 814 -35.07 -4.15 -8.36
N PHE A 815 -34.61 -4.66 -9.50
CA PHE A 815 -34.35 -6.09 -9.73
C PHE A 815 -32.96 -6.51 -9.21
N ALA A 816 -31.92 -5.73 -9.49
CA ALA A 816 -30.59 -5.90 -8.90
C ALA A 816 -30.63 -5.81 -7.35
N PHE A 817 -31.50 -4.95 -6.81
CA PHE A 817 -31.73 -4.79 -5.37
C PHE A 817 -32.52 -5.94 -4.74
N ALA A 818 -33.40 -6.60 -5.49
CA ALA A 818 -34.18 -7.74 -5.01
C ALA A 818 -33.35 -9.04 -4.97
N LEU A 819 -32.35 -9.16 -5.85
CA LEU A 819 -31.47 -10.33 -5.96
C LEU A 819 -30.29 -10.30 -4.99
N ASP A 820 -30.03 -9.13 -4.40
CA ASP A 820 -28.96 -8.92 -3.41
C ASP A 820 -29.48 -9.02 -1.95
N VAL A 821 -30.68 -9.57 -1.73
CA VAL A 821 -31.28 -9.87 -0.40
C VAL A 821 -31.14 -11.35 -0.06
#